data_AF-A0A0D6KS07-F1
#
_entry.id   AF-A0A0D6KS07-F1
#
_cell.length_a   1.000
_cell.length_b   1.000
_cell.length_c   1.000
_cell.angle_alpha   90.00
_cell.angle_beta   90.00
_cell.angle_gamma   90.00
#
_symmetry.space_group_name_H-M   'P 1'
#
loop_
_entity.id
_entity.type
_entity.pdbx_description
1 polymer ?
#
loop_
_entity_poly.entity_id
_entity_poly.type
_entity_poly.pdbx_seq_one_letter_code
_entity_poly.pdbx_strand_id
1 'polypeptide(L)'
;MSKDSMEDQEELRKMLHFFLEKMGATQVELSKGMDVSRPVVIEFLNQEKKRLPVNRQDLIKLCTTLQNNKPSKRKSKAEGEKTSQDIDSHPHANELRELLGEIGTDELLESAGFLPNNASIIKVSPKRFFQIAQVVALLEFLEVEDLVPTTQEFLAIANHKIAITNKGHFKYQENDYLTSLIDNLWESHPTLGLKLRLEVIDKLERTRDRLRAGGKTKFTQQEAIRLFISIAIKEQMLKNLPNLHLRVQKTEFQTLSRYVNAEKEYSDLYAQFVQIGHQAECALKTPGSCWTMQPQAKSLDSLTPVIMALVTCSFSYDGESHELIEWMYTSGNTIVENAIGALSLHMGLAEHIANVSISTKTLDSSIDSLVETTVILGNRPHYQGIWVDRDSMITMLQAIVYATKQWIGDQSTSGKLDLQIYTSACKALSDLRKRLTRARRAFQKFQFLDEECQTVEIKKIASTAREELKKIPQEDIYFSYRLNFYRCYFLTKRLELRQSNFQGNISNAQLLIQEMNQVLEEDQKVKQELVPIQALIRSEVYLYELSCGHEPNLFDKTKRSQWLRLEIWDREIRAAIKPGSCYKDPGWDVYLALSEMYGNVARIEFYLADEKSSLVAAAENFLRAAHYALRIGLAQRASRWLAFAGRAWIRVGETNLPKQASKFADKLAKTDLTAGHSNNFWQAVLSEIYLLDGEYLLLIQDDATNALEIFLKALKGAVYLSLNRRICDALFNISRCSEKISNLSVKEGLSRVFREEDSLTKSNANKLNPMHNLTSEKVLDLLCKLWSREDNPSWYQVGGEFSQLAASIWQKWHHDTEPGATTKHPIAELIEKKVWLGRV
;
A
#
# COMPACT_ATOMS: atom_id res chain seq x y z
N MET A 1 -12.43 -11.02 -62.60
CA MET A 1 -11.08 -10.94 -62.01
C MET A 1 -11.09 -9.81 -60.99
N SER A 2 -11.36 -10.12 -59.73
CA SER A 2 -11.24 -9.16 -58.62
C SER A 2 -9.76 -8.81 -58.45
N LYS A 3 -9.43 -7.52 -58.35
CA LYS A 3 -8.11 -7.07 -57.92
C LYS A 3 -7.98 -7.47 -56.46
N ASP A 4 -7.05 -8.38 -56.15
CA ASP A 4 -6.58 -8.63 -54.79
C ASP A 4 -5.97 -7.33 -54.26
N SER A 5 -6.78 -6.51 -53.58
CA SER A 5 -6.31 -5.27 -52.98
C SER A 5 -5.70 -5.58 -51.62
N MET A 6 -4.43 -5.22 -51.45
CA MET A 6 -3.66 -5.34 -50.21
C MET A 6 -4.35 -4.57 -49.06
N GLU A 7 -4.72 -5.28 -47.97
CA GLU A 7 -5.50 -4.71 -46.86
C GLU A 7 -4.64 -4.14 -45.72
N ASP A 8 -3.42 -4.65 -45.47
CA ASP A 8 -2.58 -4.25 -44.32
C ASP A 8 -1.19 -3.71 -44.73
N GLN A 9 -1.09 -2.38 -44.84
CA GLN A 9 0.14 -1.67 -45.26
C GLN A 9 1.13 -1.43 -44.11
N GLU A 10 0.67 -1.50 -42.86
CA GLU A 10 1.49 -1.16 -41.71
C GLU A 10 2.37 -2.33 -41.28
N GLU A 11 1.81 -3.54 -41.22
CA GLU A 11 2.57 -4.76 -40.90
C GLU A 11 3.60 -5.10 -41.98
N LEU A 12 3.26 -4.92 -43.26
CA LEU A 12 4.23 -5.05 -44.34
C LEU A 12 5.41 -4.08 -44.17
N ARG A 13 5.15 -2.83 -43.77
CA ARG A 13 6.22 -1.86 -43.51
C ARG A 13 7.12 -2.31 -42.37
N LYS A 14 6.55 -2.84 -41.28
CA LYS A 14 7.32 -3.40 -40.15
C LYS A 14 8.18 -4.59 -40.59
N MET A 15 7.64 -5.48 -41.43
CA MET A 15 8.38 -6.63 -41.96
C MET A 15 9.54 -6.21 -42.88
N LEU A 16 9.34 -5.20 -43.74
CA LEU A 16 10.42 -4.68 -44.58
C LEU A 16 11.52 -3.96 -43.79
N HIS A 17 11.17 -3.21 -42.73
CA HIS A 17 12.17 -2.65 -41.80
C HIS A 17 12.93 -3.75 -41.07
N PHE A 18 12.26 -4.82 -40.66
CA PHE A 18 12.91 -6.00 -40.08
C PHE A 18 13.94 -6.63 -41.03
N PHE A 19 13.62 -6.77 -42.33
CA PHE A 19 14.60 -7.25 -43.31
C PHE A 19 15.81 -6.32 -43.45
N LEU A 20 15.61 -5.00 -43.39
CA LEU A 20 16.72 -4.03 -43.43
C LEU A 20 17.60 -4.11 -42.17
N GLU A 21 17.00 -4.20 -41.00
CA GLU A 21 17.69 -4.11 -39.70
C GLU A 21 18.34 -5.42 -39.26
N LYS A 22 17.69 -6.57 -39.52
CA LYS A 22 18.10 -7.87 -38.99
C LYS A 22 18.72 -8.79 -40.05
N MET A 23 18.26 -8.73 -41.30
CA MET A 23 18.77 -9.57 -42.39
C MET A 23 19.82 -8.88 -43.28
N GLY A 24 20.21 -7.65 -42.92
CA GLY A 24 21.15 -6.84 -43.71
C GLY A 24 20.67 -6.59 -45.14
N ALA A 25 19.35 -6.58 -45.37
CA ALA A 25 18.78 -6.26 -46.68
C ALA A 25 19.06 -4.81 -47.04
N THR A 26 19.24 -4.53 -48.33
CA THR A 26 19.36 -3.14 -48.80
C THR A 26 18.06 -2.65 -49.39
N GLN A 27 17.80 -1.33 -49.33
CA GLN A 27 16.66 -0.74 -50.04
C GLN A 27 16.69 -1.05 -51.55
N VAL A 28 17.89 -1.24 -52.12
CA VAL A 28 18.08 -1.67 -53.51
C VAL A 28 17.57 -3.10 -53.71
N GLU A 29 17.94 -4.00 -52.81
CA GLU A 29 17.52 -5.39 -52.80
C GLU A 29 16.01 -5.54 -52.60
N LEU A 30 15.41 -4.79 -51.66
CA LEU A 30 13.96 -4.73 -51.47
C LEU A 30 13.25 -4.24 -52.75
N SER A 31 13.75 -3.16 -53.36
CA SER A 31 13.17 -2.60 -54.59
C SER A 31 13.23 -3.56 -55.79
N LYS A 32 14.36 -4.24 -55.96
CA LYS A 32 14.56 -5.24 -57.02
C LYS A 32 13.72 -6.50 -56.78
N GLY A 33 13.65 -6.97 -55.53
CA GLY A 33 12.90 -8.17 -55.17
C GLY A 33 11.39 -8.01 -55.34
N MET A 34 10.86 -6.81 -55.11
CA MET A 34 9.43 -6.50 -55.26
C MET A 34 9.05 -5.94 -56.64
N ASP A 35 10.01 -5.72 -57.55
CA ASP A 35 9.77 -5.06 -58.85
C ASP A 35 9.11 -3.66 -58.73
N VAL A 36 9.52 -2.91 -57.69
CA VAL A 36 9.02 -1.55 -57.40
C VAL A 36 10.18 -0.57 -57.43
N SER A 37 9.96 0.63 -57.97
CA SER A 37 11.01 1.64 -58.02
C SER A 37 11.55 1.98 -56.63
N ARG A 38 12.89 2.08 -56.51
CA ARG A 38 13.57 2.38 -55.25
C ARG A 38 13.05 3.65 -54.54
N PRO A 39 12.74 4.76 -55.22
CA PRO A 39 12.15 5.94 -54.57
C PRO A 39 10.82 5.64 -53.88
N VAL A 40 9.97 4.81 -54.50
CA VAL A 40 8.66 4.43 -53.94
C VAL A 40 8.82 3.55 -52.70
N VAL A 41 9.80 2.64 -52.68
CA VAL A 41 10.12 1.83 -51.49
C VAL A 41 10.65 2.70 -50.34
N ILE A 42 11.54 3.66 -50.64
CA ILE A 42 12.09 4.59 -49.63
C ILE A 42 10.98 5.47 -49.07
N GLU A 43 10.11 5.98 -49.92
CA GLU A 43 9.01 6.84 -49.52
C GLU A 43 7.98 6.08 -48.67
N PHE A 44 7.71 4.81 -49.01
CA PHE A 44 6.87 3.93 -48.22
C PHE A 44 7.45 3.62 -46.83
N LEU A 45 8.75 3.35 -46.74
CA LEU A 45 9.42 3.04 -45.48
C LEU A 45 9.50 4.26 -44.54
N ASN A 46 9.58 5.47 -45.11
CA ASN A 46 9.77 6.72 -44.36
C ASN A 46 8.47 7.51 -44.09
N GLN A 47 7.36 7.21 -44.76
CA GLN A 47 6.09 7.94 -44.60
C GLN A 47 4.92 7.00 -44.27
N GLU A 48 4.27 7.22 -43.13
CA GLU A 48 3.24 6.33 -42.55
C GLU A 48 2.00 6.12 -43.44
N LYS A 49 1.61 7.12 -44.25
CA LYS A 49 0.37 7.09 -45.07
C LYS A 49 0.58 6.66 -46.53
N LYS A 50 1.81 6.39 -46.96
CA LYS A 50 2.09 5.92 -48.33
C LYS A 50 1.73 4.45 -48.48
N ARG A 51 1.17 4.08 -49.63
CA ARG A 51 0.88 2.70 -50.00
C ARG A 51 1.97 2.14 -50.89
N LEU A 52 2.39 0.90 -50.64
CA LEU A 52 3.28 0.16 -51.51
C LEU A 52 2.44 -0.63 -52.53
N PRO A 53 2.58 -0.39 -53.85
CA PRO A 53 1.82 -1.10 -54.87
C PRO A 53 2.50 -2.44 -55.20
N VAL A 54 2.34 -3.44 -54.34
CA VAL A 54 2.89 -4.80 -54.53
C VAL A 54 1.77 -5.83 -54.57
N ASN A 55 1.95 -6.87 -55.38
CA ASN A 55 1.05 -8.03 -55.44
C ASN A 55 1.70 -9.28 -54.79
N ARG A 56 0.94 -10.37 -54.69
CA ARG A 56 1.41 -11.64 -54.12
C ARG A 56 2.69 -12.17 -54.79
N GLN A 57 2.79 -12.08 -56.11
CA GLN A 57 3.96 -12.58 -56.85
C GLN A 57 5.22 -11.73 -56.59
N ASP A 58 5.06 -10.43 -56.37
CA ASP A 58 6.15 -9.51 -56.07
C ASP A 58 6.79 -9.81 -54.70
N LEU A 59 5.97 -10.18 -53.71
CA LEU A 59 6.46 -10.59 -52.38
C LEU A 59 7.11 -11.99 -52.41
N ILE A 60 6.59 -12.91 -53.22
CA ILE A 60 7.24 -14.22 -53.44
C ILE A 60 8.63 -14.03 -54.06
N LYS A 61 8.73 -13.15 -55.07
CA LYS A 61 10.01 -12.77 -55.69
C LYS A 61 10.94 -12.11 -54.67
N LEU A 62 10.42 -11.28 -53.77
CA LEU A 62 11.22 -10.66 -52.72
C LEU A 62 11.89 -11.70 -51.81
N CYS A 63 11.16 -12.71 -51.32
CA CYS A 63 11.74 -13.78 -50.50
C CYS A 63 12.84 -14.54 -51.25
N THR A 64 12.57 -14.97 -52.48
CA THR A 64 13.57 -15.67 -53.31
C THR A 64 14.80 -14.80 -53.59
N THR A 65 14.63 -13.49 -53.72
CA THR A 65 15.73 -12.54 -53.95
C THR A 65 16.58 -12.35 -52.69
N LEU A 66 15.95 -12.26 -51.52
CA LEU A 66 16.64 -12.10 -50.24
C LEU A 66 17.43 -13.36 -49.84
N GLN A 67 16.88 -14.55 -50.12
CA GLN A 67 17.53 -15.83 -49.87
C GLN A 67 18.80 -16.00 -50.72
N ASN A 68 18.74 -15.64 -52.01
CA ASN A 68 19.83 -15.92 -52.97
C ASN A 68 20.99 -14.91 -52.91
N ASN A 69 20.81 -13.78 -52.24
CA ASN A 69 21.82 -12.72 -52.16
C ASN A 69 22.57 -12.78 -50.83
N LYS A 70 23.85 -12.39 -50.83
CA LYS A 70 24.62 -12.23 -49.59
C LYS A 70 24.22 -10.95 -48.87
N PRO A 71 24.15 -10.95 -47.52
CA PRO A 71 23.83 -9.77 -46.74
C PRO A 71 24.87 -8.68 -46.94
N SER A 72 24.39 -7.43 -46.96
CA SER A 72 25.27 -6.30 -47.14
C SER A 72 26.07 -6.04 -45.86
N LYS A 73 27.40 -6.07 -45.97
CA LYS A 73 28.31 -5.58 -44.92
C LYS A 73 28.26 -4.06 -44.87
N ARG A 74 27.21 -3.49 -44.28
CA ARG A 74 27.10 -2.04 -44.16
C ARG A 74 28.02 -1.55 -43.04
N LYS A 75 29.09 -0.82 -43.37
CA LYS A 75 29.79 0.06 -42.41
C LYS A 75 28.84 1.19 -42.03
N SER A 76 28.52 1.34 -40.75
CA SER A 76 27.85 2.53 -40.26
C SER A 76 28.72 3.75 -40.56
N LYS A 77 28.21 4.69 -41.36
CA LYS A 77 28.78 6.04 -41.46
C LYS A 77 28.20 6.87 -40.32
N ALA A 78 28.72 6.66 -39.12
CA ALA A 78 28.61 7.62 -38.03
C ALA A 78 29.87 7.47 -37.17
N GLU A 79 30.63 8.57 -37.14
CA GLU A 79 31.81 8.85 -36.32
C GLU A 79 33.14 8.20 -36.75
N GLY A 80 34.11 9.08 -36.99
CA GLY A 80 35.45 8.74 -37.42
C GLY A 80 36.32 8.24 -36.27
N GLU A 81 37.45 7.70 -36.69
CA GLU A 81 38.63 7.30 -35.91
C GLU A 81 38.64 5.89 -35.29
N LYS A 82 39.30 5.01 -36.07
CA LYS A 82 40.27 4.00 -35.64
C LYS A 82 39.85 3.08 -34.50
N THR A 83 39.44 1.87 -34.87
CA THR A 83 40.16 0.63 -34.51
C THR A 83 39.68 -0.51 -35.41
N SER A 84 40.65 -1.22 -35.99
CA SER A 84 40.42 -2.43 -36.78
C SER A 84 40.05 -3.59 -35.86
N GLN A 85 38.76 -3.72 -35.59
CA GLN A 85 38.11 -5.01 -35.34
C GLN A 85 36.90 -5.05 -36.26
N ASP A 86 36.85 -6.02 -37.16
CA ASP A 86 35.67 -6.31 -37.99
C ASP A 86 34.52 -6.71 -37.05
N ILE A 87 33.76 -5.73 -36.58
CA ILE A 87 32.46 -5.96 -35.95
C ILE A 87 31.50 -6.21 -37.11
N ASP A 88 31.23 -7.48 -37.43
CA ASP A 88 30.13 -7.84 -38.33
C ASP A 88 28.85 -7.25 -37.74
N SER A 89 28.30 -6.24 -38.41
CA SER A 89 27.14 -5.48 -37.93
C SER A 89 25.86 -6.32 -37.81
N HIS A 90 25.86 -7.53 -38.37
CA HIS A 90 24.76 -8.49 -38.35
C HIS A 90 25.28 -9.94 -38.32
N PRO A 91 25.70 -10.47 -37.16
CA PRO A 91 26.39 -11.77 -37.05
C PRO A 91 25.56 -12.97 -37.56
N HIS A 92 24.22 -12.86 -37.53
CA HIS A 92 23.31 -13.94 -37.92
C HIS A 92 22.55 -13.68 -39.25
N ALA A 93 22.96 -12.68 -40.05
CA ALA A 93 22.21 -12.30 -41.25
C ALA A 93 22.16 -13.38 -42.35
N ASN A 94 23.19 -14.23 -42.43
CA ASN A 94 23.21 -15.36 -43.38
C ASN A 94 22.22 -16.45 -42.94
N GLU A 95 22.28 -16.84 -41.66
CA GLU A 95 21.37 -17.83 -41.04
C GLU A 95 19.91 -17.39 -41.19
N LEU A 96 19.61 -16.09 -41.05
CA LEU A 96 18.25 -15.56 -41.25
C LEU A 96 17.77 -15.61 -42.70
N ARG A 97 18.65 -15.44 -43.67
CA ARG A 97 18.32 -15.55 -45.10
C ARG A 97 18.09 -17.00 -45.50
N GLU A 98 18.82 -17.93 -44.90
CA GLU A 98 18.60 -19.37 -45.04
C GLU A 98 17.25 -19.77 -44.41
N LEU A 99 16.96 -19.34 -43.17
CA LEU A 99 15.68 -19.59 -42.49
C LEU A 99 14.48 -19.01 -43.25
N LEU A 100 14.61 -17.82 -43.86
CA LEU A 100 13.57 -17.24 -44.72
C LEU A 100 13.24 -18.16 -45.92
N GLY A 101 14.27 -18.84 -46.46
CA GLY A 101 14.11 -19.82 -47.52
C GLY A 101 13.34 -21.07 -47.10
N GLU A 102 13.49 -21.48 -45.84
CA GLU A 102 12.83 -22.67 -45.28
C GLU A 102 11.40 -22.40 -44.80
N ILE A 103 11.14 -21.26 -44.17
CA ILE A 103 9.81 -20.83 -43.69
C ILE A 103 8.88 -20.52 -44.87
N GLY A 104 9.45 -20.06 -45.99
CA GLY A 104 8.71 -19.70 -47.19
C GLY A 104 8.09 -18.30 -47.14
N THR A 105 7.19 -18.02 -48.08
CA THR A 105 6.64 -16.67 -48.30
C THR A 105 5.45 -16.33 -47.43
N ASP A 106 4.94 -17.28 -46.66
CA ASP A 106 3.62 -17.19 -46.04
C ASP A 106 3.55 -16.07 -44.99
N GLU A 107 4.57 -15.92 -44.13
CA GLU A 107 4.61 -14.84 -43.13
C GLU A 107 4.67 -13.44 -43.76
N LEU A 108 5.35 -13.30 -44.91
CA LEU A 108 5.42 -12.05 -45.67
C LEU A 108 4.10 -11.75 -46.37
N LEU A 109 3.43 -12.79 -46.89
CA LEU A 109 2.12 -12.68 -47.53
C LEU A 109 1.00 -12.40 -46.51
N GLU A 110 1.09 -12.96 -45.30
CA GLU A 110 0.24 -12.63 -44.14
C GLU A 110 0.44 -11.18 -43.71
N SER A 111 1.68 -10.73 -43.56
CA SER A 111 2.01 -9.34 -43.18
C SER A 111 1.52 -8.30 -44.19
N ALA A 112 1.28 -8.71 -45.43
CA ALA A 112 0.69 -7.89 -46.48
C ALA A 112 -0.84 -8.05 -46.59
N GLY A 113 -1.47 -8.94 -45.83
CA GLY A 113 -2.90 -9.22 -45.88
C GLY A 113 -3.35 -10.02 -47.12
N PHE A 114 -2.43 -10.68 -47.82
CA PHE A 114 -2.76 -11.63 -48.91
C PHE A 114 -3.11 -13.03 -48.41
N LEU A 115 -2.76 -13.32 -47.16
CA LEU A 115 -3.23 -14.47 -46.41
C LEU A 115 -3.98 -13.94 -45.18
N PRO A 116 -5.08 -14.59 -44.75
CA PRO A 116 -5.77 -14.20 -43.53
C PRO A 116 -4.81 -14.31 -42.34
N ASN A 117 -4.75 -13.27 -41.50
CA ASN A 117 -4.00 -13.31 -40.24
C ASN A 117 -4.46 -14.53 -39.41
N ASN A 118 -3.66 -15.60 -39.45
CA ASN A 118 -3.99 -16.97 -39.03
C ASN A 118 -5.08 -17.64 -39.88
N ALA A 119 -4.69 -18.62 -40.70
CA ALA A 119 -5.64 -19.58 -41.27
C ALA A 119 -6.42 -20.28 -40.13
N SER A 120 -7.75 -20.07 -40.13
CA SER A 120 -8.74 -20.48 -39.13
C SER A 120 -8.83 -19.61 -37.86
N ILE A 121 -9.75 -18.64 -37.88
CA ILE A 121 -10.50 -18.32 -36.65
C ILE A 121 -11.40 -19.52 -36.36
N ILE A 122 -10.83 -20.61 -35.85
CA ILE A 122 -11.52 -21.34 -34.81
C ILE A 122 -11.52 -20.35 -33.65
N LYS A 123 -12.69 -19.86 -33.23
CA LYS A 123 -12.81 -19.18 -31.92
C LYS A 123 -12.52 -20.22 -30.84
N VAL A 124 -11.25 -20.55 -30.67
CA VAL A 124 -10.78 -21.38 -29.57
C VAL A 124 -10.78 -20.49 -28.34
N SER A 125 -11.45 -20.94 -27.27
CA SER A 125 -11.34 -20.27 -25.97
C SER A 125 -9.86 -20.03 -25.64
N PRO A 126 -9.48 -18.96 -24.94
CA PRO A 126 -8.09 -18.69 -24.56
C PRO A 126 -7.36 -19.94 -24.05
N LYS A 127 -8.03 -20.76 -23.23
CA LYS A 127 -7.53 -22.06 -22.73
C LYS A 127 -7.08 -23.04 -23.83
N ARG A 128 -7.82 -23.14 -24.95
CA ARG A 128 -7.45 -23.99 -26.09
C ARG A 128 -6.38 -23.34 -26.99
N PHE A 129 -6.35 -22.01 -27.10
CA PHE A 129 -5.26 -21.31 -27.76
C PHE A 129 -3.93 -21.54 -27.04
N PHE A 130 -3.93 -21.45 -25.70
CA PHE A 130 -2.78 -21.80 -24.87
C PHE A 130 -2.34 -23.26 -25.07
N GLN A 131 -3.28 -24.21 -25.15
CA GLN A 131 -2.95 -25.61 -25.43
C GLN A 131 -2.32 -25.79 -26.81
N ILE A 132 -2.83 -25.10 -27.84
CA ILE A 132 -2.27 -25.13 -29.20
C ILE A 132 -0.88 -24.48 -29.24
N ALA A 133 -0.70 -23.32 -28.59
CA ALA A 133 0.60 -22.64 -28.50
C ALA A 133 1.62 -23.47 -27.70
N GLN A 134 1.20 -24.15 -26.63
CA GLN A 134 2.03 -25.12 -25.90
C GLN A 134 2.40 -26.31 -26.78
N VAL A 135 1.48 -26.83 -27.60
CA VAL A 135 1.77 -27.92 -28.54
C VAL A 135 2.79 -27.46 -29.58
N VAL A 136 2.59 -26.32 -30.24
CA VAL A 136 3.55 -25.74 -31.20
C VAL A 136 4.91 -25.55 -30.54
N ALA A 137 4.96 -24.97 -29.34
CA ALA A 137 6.20 -24.78 -28.61
C ALA A 137 6.88 -26.10 -28.16
N LEU A 138 6.11 -27.13 -27.78
CA LEU A 138 6.65 -28.46 -27.43
C LEU A 138 7.16 -29.21 -28.67
N LEU A 139 6.50 -29.02 -29.82
CA LEU A 139 6.93 -29.57 -31.10
C LEU A 139 8.25 -28.95 -31.60
N GLU A 140 8.63 -27.75 -31.15
CA GLU A 140 9.96 -27.20 -31.46
C GLU A 140 11.11 -27.97 -30.77
N PHE A 141 10.83 -28.69 -29.67
CA PHE A 141 11.90 -29.24 -28.81
C PHE A 141 11.90 -30.77 -28.62
N LEU A 142 10.76 -31.45 -28.58
CA LEU A 142 10.75 -32.87 -28.18
C LEU A 142 11.18 -33.82 -29.32
N GLU A 143 12.11 -34.72 -29.01
CA GLU A 143 12.34 -35.96 -29.75
C GLU A 143 11.09 -36.86 -29.66
N VAL A 144 10.90 -37.68 -30.70
CA VAL A 144 9.74 -38.55 -30.89
C VAL A 144 9.45 -39.46 -29.68
N GLU A 145 10.50 -39.91 -28.98
CA GLU A 145 10.42 -40.95 -27.96
C GLU A 145 9.94 -40.42 -26.59
N ASP A 146 10.10 -39.12 -26.31
CA ASP A 146 9.68 -38.47 -25.06
C ASP A 146 8.21 -37.99 -25.06
N LEU A 147 7.55 -38.00 -26.23
CA LEU A 147 6.15 -37.54 -26.41
C LEU A 147 5.10 -38.56 -25.96
N VAL A 148 5.50 -39.82 -25.75
CA VAL A 148 4.61 -40.97 -25.51
C VAL A 148 3.73 -40.88 -24.24
N PRO A 149 4.12 -40.24 -23.10
CA PRO A 149 3.29 -40.28 -21.89
C PRO A 149 2.12 -39.27 -21.83
N THR A 150 2.01 -38.31 -22.75
CA THR A 150 1.11 -37.15 -22.59
C THR A 150 -0.10 -37.19 -23.52
N THR A 151 -1.22 -37.76 -23.04
CA THR A 151 -2.63 -37.64 -23.54
C THR A 151 -2.95 -38.04 -25.00
N GLN A 152 -4.10 -38.69 -25.19
CA GLN A 152 -4.53 -39.30 -26.46
C GLN A 152 -4.72 -38.34 -27.66
N GLU A 153 -4.99 -37.05 -27.44
CA GLU A 153 -5.08 -36.05 -28.52
C GLU A 153 -3.70 -35.67 -29.09
N PHE A 154 -2.63 -35.87 -28.32
CA PHE A 154 -1.24 -35.59 -28.70
C PHE A 154 -0.66 -36.65 -29.64
N LEU A 155 -1.16 -37.90 -29.58
CA LEU A 155 -0.74 -39.00 -30.45
C LEU A 155 -0.93 -38.67 -31.93
N ALA A 156 -1.99 -37.95 -32.31
CA ALA A 156 -2.23 -37.60 -33.71
C ALA A 156 -1.20 -36.60 -34.26
N ILE A 157 -0.76 -35.64 -33.43
CA ILE A 157 0.21 -34.60 -33.79
C ILE A 157 1.64 -35.14 -33.72
N ALA A 158 1.95 -35.94 -32.70
CA ALA A 158 3.21 -36.68 -32.60
C ALA A 158 3.39 -37.64 -33.79
N ASN A 159 2.34 -38.35 -34.21
CA ASN A 159 2.36 -39.21 -35.41
C ASN A 159 2.64 -38.44 -36.71
N HIS A 160 2.21 -37.18 -36.82
CA HIS A 160 2.51 -36.36 -37.98
C HIS A 160 3.98 -35.90 -37.99
N LYS A 161 4.54 -35.57 -36.82
CA LYS A 161 5.97 -35.26 -36.68
C LYS A 161 6.84 -36.51 -36.92
N ILE A 162 6.43 -37.70 -36.44
CA ILE A 162 7.08 -39.00 -36.71
C ILE A 162 7.26 -39.28 -38.21
N ALA A 163 6.27 -38.91 -39.02
CA ALA A 163 6.36 -39.06 -40.48
C ALA A 163 7.42 -38.13 -41.11
N ILE A 164 7.76 -37.02 -40.45
CA ILE A 164 8.65 -35.96 -40.94
C ILE A 164 10.08 -36.12 -40.38
N THR A 165 10.26 -36.50 -39.10
CA THR A 165 11.57 -36.59 -38.43
C THR A 165 12.35 -37.89 -38.68
N ASN A 166 11.81 -38.88 -39.40
CA ASN A 166 12.50 -40.15 -39.71
C ASN A 166 13.71 -40.04 -40.67
N LYS A 167 14.44 -38.92 -40.66
CA LYS A 167 15.60 -38.67 -41.55
C LYS A 167 16.90 -38.18 -40.87
N GLY A 168 17.01 -38.09 -39.54
CA GLY A 168 18.29 -37.70 -38.93
C GLY A 168 18.44 -38.10 -37.47
N HIS A 169 19.51 -38.85 -37.17
CA HIS A 169 19.98 -39.11 -35.81
C HIS A 169 20.80 -37.92 -35.31
N PHE A 170 20.47 -37.38 -34.14
CA PHE A 170 21.34 -36.45 -33.42
C PHE A 170 21.67 -36.98 -32.03
N LYS A 171 22.94 -36.81 -31.63
CA LYS A 171 23.51 -37.20 -30.34
C LYS A 171 23.88 -35.92 -29.60
N TYR A 172 23.34 -35.65 -28.42
CA TYR A 172 24.04 -34.76 -27.48
C TYR A 172 23.89 -35.21 -26.01
N GLN A 173 25.04 -35.46 -25.39
CA GLN A 173 25.25 -35.31 -23.96
C GLN A 173 25.81 -33.91 -23.74
N GLU A 174 24.96 -32.92 -23.48
CA GLU A 174 25.41 -31.61 -23.00
C GLU A 174 24.74 -31.24 -21.68
N ASN A 175 25.55 -30.69 -20.78
CA ASN A 175 25.18 -30.39 -19.39
C ASN A 175 24.31 -29.12 -19.25
N ASP A 176 23.97 -28.43 -20.35
CA ASP A 176 23.13 -27.21 -20.34
C ASP A 176 22.14 -27.20 -21.52
N TYR A 177 20.93 -27.70 -21.27
CA TYR A 177 19.87 -27.85 -22.27
C TYR A 177 19.33 -26.52 -22.80
N LEU A 178 19.51 -25.40 -22.09
CA LEU A 178 19.04 -24.10 -22.56
C LEU A 178 19.93 -23.52 -23.66
N THR A 179 21.24 -23.77 -23.58
CA THR A 179 22.17 -23.35 -24.63
C THR A 179 21.91 -24.17 -25.90
N SER A 180 21.83 -25.50 -25.77
CA SER A 180 21.47 -26.39 -26.89
C SER A 180 20.10 -26.05 -27.49
N LEU A 181 19.12 -25.63 -26.68
CA LEU A 181 17.82 -25.15 -27.20
C LEU A 181 17.98 -23.89 -28.06
N ILE A 182 18.78 -22.93 -27.63
CA ILE A 182 19.03 -21.69 -28.40
C ILE A 182 19.72 -22.04 -29.73
N ASP A 183 20.71 -22.94 -29.69
CA ASP A 183 21.44 -23.39 -30.89
C ASP A 183 20.52 -24.15 -31.85
N ASN A 184 19.68 -25.06 -31.35
CA ASN A 184 18.67 -25.76 -32.16
C ASN A 184 17.64 -24.81 -32.77
N LEU A 185 17.27 -23.74 -32.06
CA LEU A 185 16.43 -22.68 -32.61
C LEU A 185 17.14 -21.87 -33.71
N TRP A 186 18.41 -22.08 -34.01
CA TRP A 186 19.03 -21.57 -35.23
C TRP A 186 19.04 -22.60 -36.38
N GLU A 187 18.99 -23.90 -36.07
CA GLU A 187 19.22 -25.00 -37.03
C GLU A 187 17.96 -25.80 -37.46
N SER A 188 16.86 -25.80 -36.67
CA SER A 188 15.71 -26.71 -36.88
C SER A 188 14.65 -26.25 -37.89
N HIS A 189 13.97 -27.21 -38.53
CA HIS A 189 12.82 -27.01 -39.42
C HIS A 189 11.64 -26.32 -38.68
N PRO A 190 11.15 -25.17 -39.16
CA PRO A 190 10.36 -24.24 -38.34
C PRO A 190 8.88 -24.60 -38.20
N THR A 191 8.34 -24.49 -36.98
CA THR A 191 6.91 -24.30 -36.71
C THR A 191 6.56 -22.86 -36.27
N LEU A 192 7.55 -22.06 -35.85
CA LEU A 192 7.45 -20.61 -35.59
C LEU A 192 7.89 -19.77 -36.81
N GLY A 193 7.21 -18.63 -37.05
CA GLY A 193 7.62 -17.63 -38.05
C GLY A 193 8.97 -16.95 -37.71
N LEU A 194 9.63 -16.40 -38.73
CA LEU A 194 11.01 -15.89 -38.69
C LEU A 194 11.17 -14.77 -37.66
N LYS A 195 10.24 -13.81 -37.66
CA LYS A 195 10.31 -12.65 -36.76
C LYS A 195 10.13 -13.07 -35.30
N LEU A 196 9.13 -13.90 -35.04
CA LEU A 196 8.82 -14.43 -33.71
C LEU A 196 9.97 -15.29 -33.16
N ARG A 197 10.55 -16.15 -34.01
CA ARG A 197 11.67 -17.02 -33.64
C ARG A 197 12.87 -16.22 -33.13
N LEU A 198 13.26 -15.16 -33.84
CA LEU A 198 14.33 -14.26 -33.41
C LEU A 198 14.03 -13.55 -32.09
N GLU A 199 12.81 -13.06 -31.91
CA GLU A 199 12.39 -12.40 -30.67
C GLU A 199 12.48 -13.35 -29.47
N VAL A 200 12.12 -14.63 -29.67
CA VAL A 200 12.23 -15.68 -28.66
C VAL A 200 13.68 -16.00 -28.34
N ILE A 201 14.55 -16.16 -29.35
CA ILE A 201 15.99 -16.42 -29.19
C ILE A 201 16.65 -15.32 -28.35
N ASP A 202 16.51 -14.06 -28.76
CA ASP A 202 17.11 -12.91 -28.06
C ASP A 202 16.63 -12.83 -26.59
N LYS A 203 15.35 -13.14 -26.34
CA LYS A 203 14.79 -13.16 -24.97
C LYS A 203 15.29 -14.35 -24.15
N LEU A 204 15.47 -15.51 -24.77
CA LEU A 204 16.07 -16.68 -24.11
C LEU A 204 17.51 -16.41 -23.72
N GLU A 205 18.33 -15.85 -24.62
CA GLU A 205 19.73 -15.49 -24.36
C GLU A 205 19.85 -14.49 -23.21
N ARG A 206 19.10 -13.40 -23.25
CA ARG A 206 19.06 -12.42 -22.15
C ARG A 206 18.62 -13.04 -20.83
N THR A 207 17.64 -13.95 -20.88
CA THR A 207 17.14 -14.63 -19.68
C THR A 207 18.16 -15.61 -19.12
N ARG A 208 18.85 -16.36 -19.98
CA ARG A 208 19.97 -17.25 -19.63
C ARG A 208 21.07 -16.46 -18.94
N ASP A 209 21.51 -15.36 -19.53
CA ASP A 209 22.62 -14.56 -19.00
C ASP A 209 22.26 -13.92 -17.67
N ARG A 210 21.02 -13.42 -17.52
CA ARG A 210 20.47 -12.94 -16.23
C ARG A 210 20.47 -14.04 -15.17
N LEU A 211 19.97 -15.23 -15.50
CA LEU A 211 19.87 -16.35 -14.55
C LEU A 211 21.27 -16.88 -14.16
N ARG A 212 22.21 -16.90 -15.11
CA ARG A 212 23.64 -17.20 -14.86
C ARG A 212 24.29 -16.18 -13.94
N ALA A 213 24.07 -14.88 -14.17
CA ALA A 213 24.54 -13.82 -13.27
C ALA A 213 23.96 -13.95 -11.85
N GLY A 214 22.73 -14.47 -11.72
CA GLY A 214 22.13 -14.81 -10.44
C GLY A 214 22.68 -16.10 -9.80
N GLY A 215 23.50 -16.89 -10.50
CA GLY A 215 24.11 -18.13 -10.01
C GLY A 215 23.61 -19.44 -10.64
N LYS A 216 22.68 -19.42 -11.61
CA LYS A 216 22.17 -20.64 -12.29
C LYS A 216 23.07 -20.98 -13.47
N THR A 217 23.98 -21.94 -13.29
CA THR A 217 25.02 -22.26 -14.28
C THR A 217 24.61 -23.33 -15.30
N LYS A 218 23.68 -24.23 -14.94
CA LYS A 218 23.19 -25.32 -15.80
C LYS A 218 21.66 -25.39 -15.77
N PHE A 219 21.05 -25.61 -16.92
CA PHE A 219 19.60 -25.75 -17.07
C PHE A 219 19.24 -27.19 -17.44
N THR A 220 18.25 -27.76 -16.75
CA THR A 220 17.70 -29.07 -17.12
C THR A 220 16.84 -28.94 -18.37
N GLN A 221 16.58 -30.08 -19.03
CA GLN A 221 15.68 -30.16 -20.17
C GLN A 221 14.30 -29.55 -19.86
N GLN A 222 13.74 -29.85 -18.69
CA GLN A 222 12.44 -29.32 -18.26
C GLN A 222 12.48 -27.80 -18.05
N GLU A 223 13.55 -27.26 -17.46
CA GLU A 223 13.72 -25.82 -17.25
C GLU A 223 13.83 -25.06 -18.58
N ALA A 224 14.61 -25.58 -19.53
CA ALA A 224 14.78 -25.01 -20.85
C ALA A 224 13.45 -24.97 -21.63
N ILE A 225 12.73 -26.10 -21.67
CA ILE A 225 11.40 -26.19 -22.30
C ILE A 225 10.44 -25.14 -21.71
N ARG A 226 10.37 -25.05 -20.38
CA ARG A 226 9.39 -24.17 -19.71
C ARG A 226 9.72 -22.70 -19.86
N LEU A 227 11.00 -22.33 -19.86
CA LEU A 227 11.43 -20.98 -20.20
C LEU A 227 11.03 -20.60 -21.62
N PHE A 228 11.27 -21.49 -22.59
CA PHE A 228 10.86 -21.26 -23.97
C PHE A 228 9.35 -21.14 -24.13
N ILE A 229 8.57 -22.07 -23.57
CA ILE A 229 7.11 -21.99 -23.59
C ILE A 229 6.63 -20.66 -22.99
N SER A 230 7.18 -20.26 -21.84
CA SER A 230 6.81 -19.01 -21.18
C SER A 230 7.12 -17.77 -22.03
N ILE A 231 8.23 -17.76 -22.77
CA ILE A 231 8.63 -16.66 -23.65
C ILE A 231 7.84 -16.68 -24.96
N ALA A 232 7.76 -17.83 -25.63
CA ALA A 232 7.07 -17.98 -26.92
C ALA A 232 5.58 -17.64 -26.83
N ILE A 233 4.88 -18.16 -25.80
CA ILE A 233 3.48 -17.80 -25.55
C ILE A 233 3.35 -16.29 -25.35
N LYS A 234 4.30 -15.69 -24.60
CA LYS A 234 4.26 -14.27 -24.31
C LYS A 234 4.39 -13.41 -25.57
N GLU A 235 5.33 -13.76 -26.45
CA GLU A 235 5.51 -13.04 -27.71
C GLU A 235 4.34 -13.23 -28.68
N GLN A 236 3.75 -14.42 -28.73
CA GLN A 236 2.56 -14.67 -29.55
C GLN A 236 1.32 -13.92 -29.06
N MET A 237 1.16 -13.72 -27.75
CA MET A 237 -0.02 -13.08 -27.17
C MET A 237 0.01 -11.55 -27.23
N LEU A 238 1.19 -10.92 -27.33
CA LEU A 238 1.37 -9.48 -27.10
C LEU A 238 1.40 -8.61 -28.37
N LYS A 239 0.58 -8.87 -29.38
CA LYS A 239 0.57 -8.00 -30.58
C LYS A 239 -0.17 -6.66 -30.42
N ASN A 240 -0.96 -6.47 -29.36
CA ASN A 240 -1.95 -5.37 -29.29
C ASN A 240 -1.86 -4.43 -28.06
N LEU A 241 -0.87 -4.57 -27.17
CA LEU A 241 -0.70 -3.61 -26.06
C LEU A 241 0.37 -2.56 -26.41
N PRO A 242 0.04 -1.26 -26.41
CA PRO A 242 1.04 -0.18 -26.37
C PRO A 242 2.03 -0.43 -25.22
N ASN A 243 3.27 0.07 -25.35
CA ASN A 243 4.48 -0.18 -24.53
C ASN A 243 4.35 -0.08 -22.98
N LEU A 244 3.41 -0.78 -22.35
CA LEU A 244 3.26 -0.87 -20.91
C LEU A 244 4.26 -1.90 -20.39
N HIS A 245 5.33 -1.44 -19.75
CA HIS A 245 6.24 -2.26 -19.00
C HIS A 245 5.83 -2.28 -17.53
N LEU A 246 5.72 -3.48 -16.96
CA LEU A 246 5.51 -3.66 -15.53
C LEU A 246 6.20 -4.97 -15.12
N ARG A 247 7.18 -4.85 -14.22
CA ARG A 247 7.96 -5.99 -13.74
C ARG A 247 8.21 -5.89 -12.25
N VAL A 248 7.94 -6.98 -11.52
CA VAL A 248 8.22 -7.08 -10.08
C VAL A 248 9.72 -7.19 -9.88
N GLN A 249 10.28 -6.31 -9.04
CA GLN A 249 11.71 -6.25 -8.75
C GLN A 249 12.03 -6.77 -7.36
N LYS A 250 11.19 -6.44 -6.38
CA LYS A 250 11.44 -6.74 -4.97
C LYS A 250 10.13 -6.91 -4.20
N THR A 251 10.16 -7.77 -3.19
CA THR A 251 9.10 -7.91 -2.20
C THR A 251 9.67 -7.79 -0.79
N GLU A 252 9.06 -6.96 0.05
CA GLU A 252 9.43 -6.78 1.44
C GLU A 252 8.23 -6.99 2.35
N PHE A 253 8.49 -7.53 3.53
CA PHE A 253 7.45 -7.83 4.51
C PHE A 253 7.83 -7.25 5.87
N GLN A 254 6.86 -6.61 6.50
CA GLN A 254 7.01 -6.08 7.85
C GLN A 254 5.88 -6.60 8.73
N THR A 255 6.24 -7.33 9.79
CA THR A 255 5.31 -7.65 10.86
C THR A 255 5.00 -6.38 11.64
N LEU A 256 3.71 -6.01 11.67
CA LEU A 256 3.25 -4.82 12.39
C LEU A 256 2.81 -5.14 13.81
N SER A 257 2.24 -6.33 14.03
CA SER A 257 1.78 -6.74 15.35
C SER A 257 2.91 -6.73 16.36
N ARG A 258 2.63 -6.14 17.52
CA ARG A 258 3.54 -6.14 18.66
C ARG A 258 3.05 -7.08 19.73
N TYR A 259 3.98 -7.88 20.23
CA TYR A 259 3.77 -8.78 21.34
C TYR A 259 4.24 -8.13 22.63
N VAL A 260 3.51 -8.38 23.71
CA VAL A 260 3.87 -7.92 25.05
C VAL A 260 3.85 -9.16 25.94
N ASN A 261 4.93 -9.35 26.69
CA ASN A 261 5.05 -10.45 27.64
C ASN A 261 4.46 -10.05 29.00
N ALA A 262 3.97 -11.04 29.73
CA ALA A 262 3.64 -10.87 31.15
C ALA A 262 4.91 -10.52 31.95
N GLU A 263 4.84 -9.46 32.74
CA GLU A 263 5.89 -9.14 33.72
C GLU A 263 5.28 -9.01 35.11
N LYS A 264 6.11 -9.24 36.13
CA LYS A 264 5.70 -9.20 37.55
C LYS A 264 5.05 -7.86 37.93
N GLU A 265 5.50 -6.75 37.33
CA GLU A 265 5.03 -5.40 37.65
C GLU A 265 3.59 -5.11 37.19
N TYR A 266 3.03 -5.88 36.25
CA TYR A 266 1.69 -5.66 35.71
C TYR A 266 0.92 -6.94 35.35
N SER A 267 1.22 -8.04 36.07
CA SER A 267 0.69 -9.37 35.75
C SER A 267 -0.83 -9.51 35.81
N ASP A 268 -1.51 -8.90 36.80
CA ASP A 268 -2.97 -8.98 36.93
C ASP A 268 -3.66 -8.22 35.79
N LEU A 269 -3.18 -7.01 35.51
CA LEU A 269 -3.66 -6.19 34.41
C LEU A 269 -3.40 -6.88 33.07
N TYR A 270 -2.24 -7.51 32.91
CA TYR A 270 -1.91 -8.26 31.71
C TYR A 270 -2.88 -9.41 31.46
N ALA A 271 -3.24 -10.17 32.51
CA ALA A 271 -4.22 -11.25 32.38
C ALA A 271 -5.59 -10.74 31.89
N GLN A 272 -6.08 -9.62 32.43
CA GLN A 272 -7.31 -8.97 31.96
C GLN A 272 -7.17 -8.49 30.50
N PHE A 273 -6.04 -7.86 30.18
CA PHE A 273 -5.74 -7.37 28.84
C PHE A 273 -5.76 -8.50 27.81
N VAL A 274 -5.13 -9.63 28.11
CA VAL A 274 -5.13 -10.84 27.28
C VAL A 274 -6.55 -11.38 27.08
N GLN A 275 -7.34 -11.47 28.15
CA GLN A 275 -8.73 -11.94 28.06
C GLN A 275 -9.57 -11.06 27.11
N ILE A 276 -9.49 -9.74 27.29
CA ILE A 276 -10.20 -8.77 26.44
C ILE A 276 -9.70 -8.84 25.00
N GLY A 277 -8.39 -8.97 24.80
CA GLY A 277 -7.77 -9.14 23.47
C GLY A 277 -8.29 -10.37 22.75
N HIS A 278 -8.37 -11.52 23.42
CA HIS A 278 -8.93 -12.73 22.80
C HIS A 278 -10.41 -12.60 22.46
N GLN A 279 -11.22 -11.99 23.33
CA GLN A 279 -12.63 -11.71 23.01
C GLN A 279 -12.74 -10.81 21.76
N ALA A 280 -11.91 -9.78 21.69
CA ALA A 280 -11.85 -8.83 20.60
C ALA A 280 -11.49 -9.49 19.26
N GLU A 281 -10.54 -10.42 19.25
CA GLU A 281 -10.11 -11.20 18.08
C GLU A 281 -11.12 -12.27 17.67
N CYS A 282 -11.73 -12.98 18.64
CA CYS A 282 -12.79 -13.96 18.37
C CYS A 282 -13.96 -13.29 17.64
N ALA A 283 -14.31 -12.07 18.06
CA ALA A 283 -15.36 -11.28 17.41
C ALA A 283 -14.94 -10.76 16.02
N LEU A 284 -13.65 -10.69 15.69
CA LEU A 284 -13.15 -10.39 14.34
C LEU A 284 -12.98 -11.65 13.47
N LYS A 285 -13.21 -12.84 14.04
CA LYS A 285 -12.96 -14.14 13.40
C LYS A 285 -11.52 -14.28 12.92
N THR A 286 -10.57 -13.69 13.64
CA THR A 286 -9.15 -13.76 13.28
C THR A 286 -8.68 -15.23 13.31
N PRO A 287 -7.97 -15.72 12.27
CA PRO A 287 -7.44 -17.08 12.26
C PRO A 287 -6.62 -17.38 13.52
N GLY A 288 -6.79 -18.58 14.10
CA GLY A 288 -6.15 -18.98 15.35
C GLY A 288 -6.91 -18.58 16.63
N SER A 289 -7.94 -17.73 16.54
CA SER A 289 -8.83 -17.43 17.68
C SER A 289 -9.95 -18.48 17.81
N CYS A 290 -9.76 -19.50 18.64
CA CYS A 290 -10.78 -20.54 18.87
C CYS A 290 -11.50 -20.36 20.20
N TRP A 291 -12.83 -20.45 20.19
CA TRP A 291 -13.69 -20.35 21.38
C TRP A 291 -13.48 -21.53 22.36
N THR A 292 -12.92 -22.64 21.89
CA THR A 292 -12.73 -23.88 22.66
C THR A 292 -11.42 -23.98 23.41
N MET A 293 -10.47 -23.04 23.24
CA MET A 293 -9.21 -23.04 23.99
C MET A 293 -9.40 -22.47 25.40
N GLN A 294 -8.96 -23.22 26.42
CA GLN A 294 -9.10 -22.84 27.83
C GLN A 294 -8.43 -21.48 28.13
N PRO A 295 -9.05 -20.60 28.95
CA PRO A 295 -8.56 -19.24 29.23
C PRO A 295 -7.16 -19.16 29.85
N GLN A 296 -6.73 -20.20 30.57
CA GLN A 296 -5.52 -20.19 31.41
C GLN A 296 -4.20 -20.41 30.64
N ALA A 297 -4.26 -20.73 29.34
CA ALA A 297 -3.09 -20.95 28.47
C ALA A 297 -3.04 -19.97 27.27
N LYS A 298 -3.70 -18.82 27.39
CA LYS A 298 -3.85 -17.85 26.30
C LYS A 298 -2.70 -16.84 26.31
N SER A 299 -1.74 -16.97 25.39
CA SER A 299 -0.85 -15.86 25.03
C SER A 299 -1.35 -15.21 23.74
N LEU A 300 -1.33 -13.88 23.69
CA LEU A 300 -1.58 -13.12 22.45
C LEU A 300 -0.55 -13.44 21.35
N ASP A 301 0.58 -14.06 21.71
CA ASP A 301 1.63 -14.48 20.78
C ASP A 301 1.20 -15.61 19.84
N SER A 302 0.10 -16.30 20.18
CA SER A 302 -0.49 -17.36 19.35
C SER A 302 -1.33 -16.83 18.18
N LEU A 303 -1.64 -15.54 18.16
CA LEU A 303 -2.47 -14.92 17.11
C LEU A 303 -1.65 -14.69 15.85
N THR A 304 -2.24 -14.93 14.67
CA THR A 304 -1.61 -14.60 13.40
C THR A 304 -1.26 -13.11 13.35
N PRO A 305 -0.01 -12.71 13.07
CA PRO A 305 0.36 -11.30 13.02
C PRO A 305 -0.28 -10.58 11.83
N VAL A 306 -0.55 -9.29 12.00
CA VAL A 306 -0.80 -8.37 10.90
C VAL A 306 0.53 -8.09 10.20
N ILE A 307 0.57 -8.35 8.91
CA ILE A 307 1.76 -8.19 8.07
C ILE A 307 1.47 -7.12 7.02
N MET A 308 2.45 -6.25 6.79
CA MET A 308 2.49 -5.33 5.66
C MET A 308 3.38 -5.94 4.58
N ALA A 309 2.83 -6.08 3.37
CA ALA A 309 3.59 -6.43 2.17
C ALA A 309 3.85 -5.16 1.35
N LEU A 310 5.10 -5.00 0.90
CA LEU A 310 5.54 -3.96 -0.02
C LEU A 310 6.09 -4.64 -1.28
N VAL A 311 5.49 -4.35 -2.43
CA VAL A 311 5.91 -4.88 -3.73
C VAL A 311 6.45 -3.72 -4.56
N THR A 312 7.74 -3.78 -4.91
CA THR A 312 8.39 -2.79 -5.77
C THR A 312 8.37 -3.29 -7.20
N CYS A 313 7.81 -2.49 -8.11
CA CYS A 313 7.75 -2.80 -9.54
C CYS A 313 8.49 -1.73 -10.36
N SER A 314 9.18 -2.14 -11.41
CA SER A 314 9.62 -1.24 -12.48
C SER A 314 8.48 -1.03 -13.46
N PHE A 315 8.13 0.23 -13.70
CA PHE A 315 7.02 0.67 -14.53
C PHE A 315 7.53 1.55 -15.67
N SER A 316 7.05 1.34 -16.89
CA SER A 316 7.13 2.34 -17.95
C SER A 316 5.93 2.25 -18.88
N TYR A 317 5.60 3.35 -19.54
CA TYR A 317 4.54 3.43 -20.54
C TYR A 317 5.04 4.29 -21.71
N ASP A 318 4.75 3.86 -22.93
CA ASP A 318 5.03 4.61 -24.17
C ASP A 318 6.48 5.11 -24.35
N GLY A 319 7.46 4.30 -23.92
CA GLY A 319 8.88 4.64 -24.07
C GLY A 319 9.43 5.63 -23.03
N GLU A 320 8.63 6.04 -22.05
CA GLU A 320 9.12 6.79 -20.88
C GLU A 320 10.16 5.99 -20.07
N SER A 321 11.04 6.71 -19.36
CA SER A 321 12.04 6.11 -18.47
C SER A 321 11.41 5.18 -17.43
N HIS A 322 12.10 4.08 -17.12
CA HIS A 322 11.67 3.16 -16.07
C HIS A 322 11.65 3.85 -14.70
N GLU A 323 10.46 3.90 -14.09
CA GLU A 323 10.25 4.38 -12.73
C GLU A 323 10.03 3.20 -11.78
N LEU A 324 10.45 3.34 -10.52
CA LEU A 324 10.17 2.35 -9.47
C LEU A 324 8.93 2.79 -8.69
N ILE A 325 7.89 1.96 -8.74
CA ILE A 325 6.66 2.16 -7.98
C ILE A 325 6.55 1.15 -6.85
N GLU A 326 5.98 1.60 -5.73
CA GLU A 326 5.86 0.83 -4.50
C GLU A 326 4.38 0.60 -4.19
N TRP A 327 3.99 -0.65 -3.99
CA TRP A 327 2.61 -1.06 -3.71
C TRP A 327 2.51 -1.76 -2.37
N MET A 328 1.60 -1.28 -1.52
CA MET A 328 1.51 -1.70 -0.12
C MET A 328 0.13 -2.23 0.28
N TYR A 329 0.09 -3.39 0.94
CA TYR A 329 -1.14 -3.93 1.53
C TYR A 329 -0.87 -4.50 2.91
N THR A 330 -1.85 -4.36 3.81
CA THR A 330 -1.71 -4.73 5.22
C THR A 330 -2.95 -5.48 5.68
N SER A 331 -2.78 -6.74 6.10
CA SER A 331 -3.83 -7.53 6.72
C SER A 331 -3.27 -8.66 7.61
N GLY A 332 -4.16 -9.36 8.32
CA GLY A 332 -3.84 -10.58 9.06
C GLY A 332 -3.62 -11.84 8.20
N ASN A 333 -3.60 -11.71 6.87
CA ASN A 333 -3.38 -12.82 5.95
C ASN A 333 -1.91 -13.27 5.89
N THR A 334 -1.68 -14.37 5.17
CA THR A 334 -0.32 -14.83 4.86
C THR A 334 0.45 -13.79 4.06
N ILE A 335 1.79 -13.90 4.11
CA ILE A 335 2.74 -13.08 3.35
C ILE A 335 2.38 -13.06 1.85
N VAL A 336 2.02 -14.23 1.30
CA VAL A 336 1.63 -14.41 -0.11
C VAL A 336 0.37 -13.63 -0.44
N GLU A 337 -0.70 -13.84 0.34
CA GLU A 337 -1.99 -13.19 0.12
C GLU A 337 -1.90 -11.66 0.26
N ASN A 338 -1.04 -11.17 1.17
CA ASN A 338 -0.79 -9.74 1.31
C ASN A 338 -0.06 -9.16 0.10
N ALA A 339 0.93 -9.87 -0.46
CA ALA A 339 1.61 -9.44 -1.68
C ALA A 339 0.66 -9.42 -2.89
N ILE A 340 -0.21 -10.43 -3.01
CA ILE A 340 -1.27 -10.47 -4.03
C ILE A 340 -2.23 -9.29 -3.83
N GLY A 341 -2.66 -9.04 -2.58
CA GLY A 341 -3.52 -7.90 -2.25
C GLY A 341 -2.89 -6.55 -2.61
N ALA A 342 -1.58 -6.40 -2.42
CA ALA A 342 -0.84 -5.21 -2.83
C ALA A 342 -0.89 -5.02 -4.34
N LEU A 343 -0.64 -6.06 -5.15
CA LEU A 343 -0.80 -6.00 -6.60
C LEU A 343 -2.24 -5.64 -6.99
N SER A 344 -3.22 -6.44 -6.56
CA SER A 344 -4.61 -6.33 -6.99
C SER A 344 -5.20 -4.95 -6.71
N LEU A 345 -4.88 -4.38 -5.55
CA LEU A 345 -5.39 -3.08 -5.12
C LEU A 345 -4.79 -1.91 -5.91
N HIS A 346 -3.48 -1.94 -6.21
CA HIS A 346 -2.81 -0.83 -6.91
C HIS A 346 -2.93 -0.92 -8.42
N MET A 347 -3.08 -2.13 -8.95
CA MET A 347 -3.48 -2.33 -10.34
C MET A 347 -4.98 -2.02 -10.54
N GLY A 348 -5.74 -1.71 -9.49
CA GLY A 348 -7.15 -1.33 -9.64
C GLY A 348 -8.01 -2.44 -10.26
N LEU A 349 -7.72 -3.71 -9.94
CA LEU A 349 -8.50 -4.83 -10.47
C LEU A 349 -9.96 -4.72 -10.05
N ALA A 350 -10.87 -4.94 -11.00
CA ALA A 350 -12.29 -5.08 -10.71
C ALA A 350 -12.55 -6.35 -9.89
N GLU A 351 -13.58 -6.36 -9.04
CA GLU A 351 -13.89 -7.47 -8.13
C GLU A 351 -13.98 -8.83 -8.84
N HIS A 352 -14.60 -8.87 -10.02
CA HIS A 352 -14.74 -10.09 -10.82
C HIS A 352 -13.42 -10.63 -11.41
N ILE A 353 -12.36 -9.81 -11.47
CA ILE A 353 -11.01 -10.18 -11.92
C ILE A 353 -10.10 -10.49 -10.72
N ALA A 354 -10.40 -9.94 -9.54
CA ALA A 354 -9.58 -10.07 -8.34
C ALA A 354 -9.50 -11.50 -7.78
N ASN A 355 -10.32 -12.44 -8.28
CA ASN A 355 -10.18 -13.87 -7.97
C ASN A 355 -8.94 -14.44 -8.67
N VAL A 356 -7.95 -14.85 -7.90
CA VAL A 356 -6.67 -15.38 -8.39
C VAL A 356 -6.56 -16.86 -8.04
N SER A 357 -6.46 -17.72 -9.04
CA SER A 357 -6.07 -19.13 -8.87
C SER A 357 -4.61 -19.29 -9.25
N ILE A 358 -3.82 -19.92 -8.39
CA ILE A 358 -2.36 -20.00 -8.53
C ILE A 358 -1.93 -21.47 -8.45
N SER A 359 -1.08 -21.89 -9.38
CA SER A 359 -0.42 -23.20 -9.40
C SER A 359 1.07 -23.00 -9.60
N THR A 360 1.87 -23.37 -8.61
CA THR A 360 3.33 -23.24 -8.63
C THR A 360 3.98 -24.62 -8.62
N LYS A 361 4.99 -24.82 -9.47
CA LYS A 361 5.71 -26.08 -9.65
C LYS A 361 7.22 -25.82 -9.73
N THR A 362 8.01 -26.51 -8.91
CA THR A 362 9.47 -26.59 -9.06
C THR A 362 9.80 -27.53 -10.23
N LEU A 363 10.69 -27.11 -11.13
CA LEU A 363 10.96 -27.82 -12.37
C LEU A 363 12.05 -28.89 -12.25
N ASP A 364 12.78 -28.87 -11.14
CA ASP A 364 13.83 -29.83 -10.80
C ASP A 364 13.94 -29.94 -9.26
N SER A 365 14.70 -30.93 -8.80
CA SER A 365 15.01 -31.21 -7.39
C SER A 365 16.18 -30.41 -6.84
N SER A 366 16.95 -29.71 -7.69
CA SER A 366 18.09 -28.90 -7.26
C SER A 366 17.66 -27.64 -6.50
N ILE A 367 18.51 -27.19 -5.56
CA ILE A 367 18.28 -25.95 -4.76
C ILE A 367 18.16 -24.72 -5.67
N ASP A 368 18.84 -24.74 -6.82
CA ASP A 368 18.83 -23.66 -7.82
C ASP A 368 17.77 -23.86 -8.91
N SER A 369 16.82 -24.77 -8.70
CA SER A 369 15.79 -25.07 -9.69
C SER A 369 14.92 -23.84 -10.00
N LEU A 370 14.53 -23.73 -11.27
CA LEU A 370 13.51 -22.77 -11.67
C LEU A 370 12.11 -23.21 -11.21
N VAL A 371 11.29 -22.22 -10.95
CA VAL A 371 9.90 -22.35 -10.53
C VAL A 371 9.02 -21.84 -11.65
N GLU A 372 8.07 -22.67 -12.10
CA GLU A 372 6.98 -22.26 -12.98
C GLU A 372 5.77 -21.90 -12.11
N THR A 373 5.20 -20.71 -12.31
CA THR A 373 3.90 -20.37 -11.75
C THR A 373 2.92 -20.06 -12.85
N THR A 374 1.78 -20.73 -12.81
CA THR A 374 0.60 -20.44 -13.62
C THR A 374 -0.46 -19.78 -12.76
N VAL A 375 -0.99 -18.66 -13.25
CA VAL A 375 -2.03 -17.87 -12.62
C VAL A 375 -3.23 -17.82 -13.53
N ILE A 376 -4.43 -17.90 -12.97
CA ILE A 376 -5.69 -17.67 -13.65
C ILE A 376 -6.46 -16.58 -12.89
N LEU A 377 -6.83 -15.50 -13.58
CA LEU A 377 -7.67 -14.43 -13.04
C LEU A 377 -9.11 -14.55 -13.52
N GLY A 378 -10.04 -14.30 -12.60
CA GLY A 378 -11.48 -14.21 -12.84
C GLY A 378 -12.19 -15.56 -13.06
N ASN A 379 -13.53 -15.53 -12.98
CA ASN A 379 -14.35 -16.75 -13.09
C ASN A 379 -14.79 -17.07 -14.53
N ARG A 380 -14.77 -16.08 -15.45
CA ARG A 380 -14.96 -16.14 -16.92
C ARG A 380 -15.15 -14.71 -17.48
N PRO A 381 -14.47 -14.30 -18.58
CA PRO A 381 -13.36 -15.00 -19.22
C PRO A 381 -12.16 -15.12 -18.27
N HIS A 382 -11.40 -16.21 -18.42
CA HIS A 382 -10.22 -16.48 -17.60
C HIS A 382 -9.00 -15.85 -18.28
N TYR A 383 -8.24 -15.04 -17.55
CA TYR A 383 -6.95 -14.52 -18.01
C TYR A 383 -5.84 -15.35 -17.40
N GLN A 384 -4.90 -15.83 -18.21
CA GLN A 384 -3.85 -16.73 -17.74
C GLN A 384 -2.48 -16.08 -17.85
N GLY A 385 -1.68 -16.22 -16.79
CA GLY A 385 -0.29 -15.79 -16.81
C GLY A 385 0.64 -16.91 -16.38
N ILE A 386 1.73 -17.08 -17.11
CA ILE A 386 2.78 -18.06 -16.80
C ILE A 386 4.08 -17.29 -16.65
N TRP A 387 4.82 -17.59 -15.59
CA TRP A 387 6.17 -17.06 -15.40
C TRP A 387 7.09 -18.15 -14.88
N VAL A 388 8.35 -18.10 -15.30
CA VAL A 388 9.40 -19.02 -14.88
C VAL A 388 10.61 -18.23 -14.39
N ASP A 389 10.98 -18.41 -13.11
CA ASP A 389 12.15 -17.76 -12.50
C ASP A 389 12.63 -18.53 -11.26
N ARG A 390 13.70 -18.09 -10.60
CA ARG A 390 14.22 -18.74 -9.37
C ARG A 390 13.42 -18.40 -8.11
N ASP A 391 12.97 -17.15 -7.98
CA ASP A 391 12.24 -16.69 -6.80
C ASP A 391 10.75 -17.01 -6.94
N SER A 392 10.25 -17.93 -6.11
CA SER A 392 8.85 -18.38 -6.14
C SER A 392 7.84 -17.25 -5.93
N MET A 393 8.14 -16.27 -5.07
CA MET A 393 7.25 -15.15 -4.77
C MET A 393 7.23 -14.15 -5.91
N ILE A 394 8.40 -13.73 -6.40
CA ILE A 394 8.48 -12.82 -7.56
C ILE A 394 7.86 -13.49 -8.79
N THR A 395 8.09 -14.78 -9.01
CA THR A 395 7.49 -15.55 -10.11
C THR A 395 5.98 -15.54 -10.04
N MET A 396 5.41 -15.79 -8.86
CA MET A 396 3.97 -15.76 -8.65
C MET A 396 3.37 -14.38 -8.92
N LEU A 397 3.95 -13.33 -8.33
CA LEU A 397 3.49 -11.96 -8.51
C LEU A 397 3.63 -11.49 -9.96
N GLN A 398 4.71 -11.88 -10.63
CA GLN A 398 4.95 -11.55 -12.02
C GLN A 398 3.96 -12.25 -12.97
N ALA A 399 3.57 -13.50 -12.66
CA ALA A 399 2.52 -14.22 -13.39
C ALA A 399 1.15 -13.52 -13.22
N ILE A 400 0.82 -13.00 -12.03
CA ILE A 400 -0.39 -12.18 -11.80
C ILE A 400 -0.34 -10.88 -12.60
N VAL A 401 0.79 -10.17 -12.57
CA VAL A 401 1.01 -8.97 -13.37
C VAL A 401 0.77 -9.27 -14.84
N TYR A 402 1.29 -10.40 -15.34
CA TYR A 402 1.14 -10.79 -16.73
C TYR A 402 -0.33 -11.06 -17.10
N ALA A 403 -1.04 -11.86 -16.31
CA ALA A 403 -2.46 -12.12 -16.54
C ALA A 403 -3.29 -10.83 -16.49
N THR A 404 -2.94 -9.91 -15.59
CA THR A 404 -3.58 -8.59 -15.50
C THR A 404 -3.31 -7.75 -16.74
N LYS A 405 -2.07 -7.75 -17.26
CA LYS A 405 -1.75 -7.04 -18.51
C LYS A 405 -2.59 -7.54 -19.68
N GLN A 406 -2.80 -8.85 -19.79
CA GLN A 406 -3.68 -9.41 -20.81
C GLN A 406 -5.12 -8.86 -20.67
N TRP A 407 -5.66 -8.83 -19.45
CA TRP A 407 -6.97 -8.23 -19.20
C TRP A 407 -7.03 -6.75 -19.61
N ILE A 408 -6.04 -5.94 -19.20
CA ILE A 408 -5.94 -4.53 -19.57
C ILE A 408 -5.93 -4.37 -21.10
N GLY A 409 -5.15 -5.20 -21.81
CA GLY A 409 -5.09 -5.20 -23.26
C GLY A 409 -6.43 -5.43 -23.91
N ASP A 410 -7.12 -6.50 -23.52
CA ASP A 410 -8.44 -6.83 -24.04
C ASP A 410 -9.45 -5.71 -23.78
N GLN A 411 -9.45 -5.13 -22.58
CA GLN A 411 -10.36 -4.03 -22.24
C GLN A 411 -10.03 -2.77 -23.04
N SER A 412 -8.75 -2.48 -23.26
CA SER A 412 -8.29 -1.34 -24.03
C SER A 412 -8.63 -1.48 -25.51
N THR A 413 -8.35 -2.63 -26.13
CA THR A 413 -8.73 -2.91 -27.52
C THR A 413 -10.25 -2.87 -27.72
N SER A 414 -11.03 -3.25 -26.70
CA SER A 414 -12.49 -3.14 -26.75
C SER A 414 -13.04 -1.72 -26.55
N GLY A 415 -12.18 -0.73 -26.30
CA GLY A 415 -12.58 0.67 -26.04
C GLY A 415 -13.23 0.90 -24.66
N LYS A 416 -13.24 -0.10 -23.78
CA LYS A 416 -13.82 0.01 -22.43
C LYS A 416 -12.86 0.61 -21.41
N LEU A 417 -11.56 0.58 -21.71
CA LEU A 417 -10.49 1.08 -20.86
C LEU A 417 -9.55 1.98 -21.66
N ASP A 418 -9.33 3.17 -21.14
CA ASP A 418 -8.34 4.12 -21.61
C ASP A 418 -7.02 3.83 -20.87
N LEU A 419 -6.02 3.41 -21.65
CA LEU A 419 -4.74 2.99 -21.11
C LEU A 419 -3.96 4.16 -20.52
N GLN A 420 -4.11 5.38 -21.05
CA GLN A 420 -3.44 6.56 -20.52
C GLN A 420 -4.02 6.96 -19.17
N ILE A 421 -5.36 6.96 -19.03
CA ILE A 421 -6.02 7.22 -17.75
C ILE A 421 -5.63 6.15 -16.72
N TYR A 422 -5.65 4.88 -17.10
CA TYR A 422 -5.32 3.77 -16.22
C TYR A 422 -3.87 3.83 -15.71
N THR A 423 -2.91 4.06 -16.60
CA THR A 423 -1.48 4.12 -16.25
C THR A 423 -1.16 5.34 -15.41
N SER A 424 -1.76 6.49 -15.72
CA SER A 424 -1.65 7.72 -14.92
C SER A 424 -2.21 7.51 -13.51
N ALA A 425 -3.40 6.89 -13.38
CA ALA A 425 -4.01 6.57 -12.09
C ALA A 425 -3.13 5.62 -11.25
N CYS A 426 -2.54 4.60 -11.88
CA CYS A 426 -1.63 3.65 -11.23
C CYS A 426 -0.39 4.36 -10.65
N LYS A 427 0.26 5.24 -11.43
CA LYS A 427 1.43 6.02 -10.99
C LYS A 427 1.06 6.96 -9.84
N ALA A 428 0.03 7.77 -10.03
CA ALA A 428 -0.38 8.77 -9.05
C ALA A 428 -0.84 8.13 -7.72
N LEU A 429 -1.53 6.98 -7.78
CA LEU A 429 -1.96 6.27 -6.58
C LEU A 429 -0.77 5.74 -5.77
N SER A 430 0.28 5.23 -6.43
CA SER A 430 1.49 4.75 -5.74
C SER A 430 2.20 5.89 -5.00
N ASP A 431 2.42 7.03 -5.66
CA ASP A 431 3.02 8.22 -5.02
C ASP A 431 2.19 8.71 -3.83
N LEU A 432 0.87 8.91 -4.03
CA LEU A 432 -0.03 9.36 -2.98
C LEU A 432 -0.02 8.44 -1.76
N ARG A 433 -0.05 7.13 -1.97
CA ARG A 433 -0.03 6.16 -0.87
C ARG A 433 1.30 6.15 -0.13
N LYS A 434 2.43 6.31 -0.82
CA LYS A 434 3.75 6.43 -0.19
C LYS A 434 3.80 7.66 0.72
N ARG A 435 3.39 8.82 0.20
CA ARG A 435 3.34 10.09 0.94
C ARG A 435 2.37 10.03 2.12
N LEU A 436 1.16 9.51 1.90
CA LEU A 436 0.16 9.33 2.97
C LEU A 436 0.65 8.37 4.06
N THR A 437 1.32 7.28 3.70
CA THR A 437 1.85 6.32 4.68
C THR A 437 2.89 6.98 5.57
N ARG A 438 3.77 7.81 5.00
CA ARG A 438 4.73 8.62 5.77
C ARG A 438 4.01 9.57 6.73
N ALA A 439 3.03 10.33 6.24
CA ALA A 439 2.25 11.24 7.08
C ALA A 439 1.52 10.51 8.22
N ARG A 440 0.87 9.38 7.94
CA ARG A 440 0.19 8.57 8.96
C ARG A 440 1.15 8.06 10.04
N ARG A 441 2.34 7.59 9.65
CA ARG A 441 3.37 7.14 10.58
C ARG A 441 3.84 8.29 11.49
N ALA A 442 4.04 9.49 10.93
CA ALA A 442 4.41 10.67 11.71
C ALA A 442 3.33 11.02 12.76
N PHE A 443 2.05 11.03 12.39
CA PHE A 443 0.94 11.26 13.33
C PHE A 443 0.86 10.21 14.43
N GLN A 444 1.14 8.95 14.09
CA GLN A 444 1.08 7.85 15.04
C GLN A 444 2.19 7.89 16.08
N LYS A 445 3.37 8.37 15.67
CA LYS A 445 4.53 8.53 16.54
C LYS A 445 4.55 9.88 17.27
N PHE A 446 3.49 10.70 17.16
CA PHE A 446 3.46 12.11 17.60
C PHE A 446 4.52 13.02 16.94
N GLN A 447 5.20 12.53 15.90
CA GLN A 447 6.24 13.22 15.13
C GLN A 447 5.67 14.22 14.10
N PHE A 448 4.34 14.36 14.02
CA PHE A 448 3.69 15.28 13.08
C PHE A 448 3.94 16.76 13.37
N LEU A 449 4.58 17.06 14.50
CA LEU A 449 4.99 18.41 14.91
C LEU A 449 6.52 18.61 14.77
N ASP A 450 7.23 17.61 14.25
CA ASP A 450 8.64 17.70 13.86
C ASP A 450 8.75 18.05 12.35
N GLU A 451 9.94 18.42 11.86
CA GLU A 451 10.15 18.96 10.49
C GLU A 451 9.67 18.06 9.34
N GLU A 452 9.50 16.75 9.57
CA GLU A 452 9.16 15.77 8.54
C GLU A 452 7.69 15.81 8.05
N CYS A 453 6.76 16.45 8.77
CA CYS A 453 5.34 16.47 8.39
C CYS A 453 4.78 17.89 8.36
N GLN A 454 5.05 18.61 7.28
CA GLN A 454 4.50 19.96 7.10
C GLN A 454 3.00 19.88 6.75
N THR A 455 2.17 20.73 7.37
CA THR A 455 0.74 20.89 7.04
C THR A 455 0.51 21.13 5.54
N VAL A 456 1.46 21.79 4.87
CA VAL A 456 1.46 22.00 3.42
C VAL A 456 1.47 20.68 2.66
N GLU A 457 2.28 19.71 3.10
CA GLU A 457 2.38 18.41 2.45
C GLU A 457 1.11 17.57 2.63
N ILE A 458 0.49 17.63 3.82
CA ILE A 458 -0.80 16.98 4.08
C ILE A 458 -1.88 17.54 3.14
N LYS A 459 -1.97 18.87 3.04
CA LYS A 459 -2.94 19.52 2.14
C LYS A 459 -2.70 19.15 0.67
N LYS A 460 -1.42 19.07 0.24
CA LYS A 460 -1.05 18.63 -1.11
C LYS A 460 -1.51 17.20 -1.40
N ILE A 461 -1.37 16.27 -0.46
CA ILE A 461 -1.85 14.89 -0.65
C ILE A 461 -3.37 14.89 -0.90
N ALA A 462 -4.14 15.65 -0.12
CA ALA A 462 -5.59 15.72 -0.28
C ALA A 462 -6.00 16.39 -1.61
N SER A 463 -5.36 17.49 -2.00
CA SER A 463 -5.66 18.18 -3.26
C SER A 463 -5.31 17.32 -4.46
N THR A 464 -4.12 16.72 -4.50
CA THR A 464 -3.71 15.80 -5.57
C THR A 464 -4.66 14.60 -5.65
N ALA A 465 -5.07 14.01 -4.53
CA ALA A 465 -6.04 12.90 -4.55
C ALA A 465 -7.38 13.29 -5.18
N ARG A 466 -7.87 14.51 -4.95
CA ARG A 466 -9.11 15.01 -5.58
C ARG A 466 -8.94 15.41 -7.04
N GLU A 467 -7.81 16.00 -7.39
CA GLU A 467 -7.50 16.35 -8.79
C GLU A 467 -7.39 15.09 -9.66
N GLU A 468 -6.72 14.05 -9.18
CA GLU A 468 -6.64 12.76 -9.88
C GLU A 468 -7.99 12.06 -9.96
N LEU A 469 -8.78 12.09 -8.87
CA LEU A 469 -10.13 11.51 -8.88
C LEU A 469 -11.03 12.14 -9.96
N LYS A 470 -10.92 13.46 -10.22
CA LYS A 470 -11.69 14.15 -11.27
C LYS A 470 -11.33 13.69 -12.69
N LYS A 471 -10.14 13.14 -12.89
CA LYS A 471 -9.67 12.63 -14.19
C LYS A 471 -10.16 11.21 -14.46
N ILE A 472 -10.60 10.48 -13.43
CA ILE A 472 -11.00 9.09 -13.53
C ILE A 472 -12.52 9.02 -13.80
N PRO A 473 -12.95 8.38 -14.89
CA PRO A 473 -14.35 8.36 -15.24
C PRO A 473 -15.16 7.35 -14.37
N GLN A 474 -16.48 7.48 -14.42
CA GLN A 474 -17.40 6.89 -13.43
C GLN A 474 -17.76 5.42 -13.69
N GLU A 475 -17.25 4.84 -14.77
CA GLU A 475 -17.52 3.45 -15.14
C GLU A 475 -17.04 2.48 -14.06
N ASP A 476 -17.71 1.33 -13.96
CA ASP A 476 -17.41 0.31 -12.95
C ASP A 476 -15.98 -0.26 -13.08
N ILE A 477 -15.41 -0.26 -14.28
CA ILE A 477 -14.03 -0.73 -14.53
C ILE A 477 -12.98 0.09 -13.78
N TYR A 478 -13.27 1.37 -13.49
CA TYR A 478 -12.39 2.25 -12.72
C TYR A 478 -12.77 2.39 -11.25
N PHE A 479 -13.84 1.71 -10.79
CA PHE A 479 -14.35 1.85 -9.43
C PHE A 479 -13.26 1.59 -8.38
N SER A 480 -12.42 0.57 -8.59
CA SER A 480 -11.30 0.26 -7.69
C SER A 480 -10.31 1.42 -7.54
N TYR A 481 -10.00 2.14 -8.62
CA TYR A 481 -9.16 3.34 -8.54
C TYR A 481 -9.89 4.47 -7.82
N ARG A 482 -11.13 4.80 -8.24
CA ARG A 482 -11.93 5.86 -7.59
C ARG A 482 -12.01 5.65 -6.08
N LEU A 483 -12.36 4.44 -5.65
CA LEU A 483 -12.39 4.05 -4.24
C LEU A 483 -11.06 4.33 -3.53
N ASN A 484 -9.93 3.96 -4.13
CA ASN A 484 -8.62 4.18 -3.53
C ASN A 484 -8.21 5.65 -3.46
N PHE A 485 -8.56 6.48 -4.44
CA PHE A 485 -8.34 7.93 -4.36
C PHE A 485 -9.24 8.58 -3.29
N TYR A 486 -10.50 8.16 -3.17
CA TYR A 486 -11.36 8.56 -2.05
C TYR A 486 -10.74 8.17 -0.70
N ARG A 487 -10.20 6.94 -0.57
CA ARG A 487 -9.49 6.52 0.65
C ARG A 487 -8.33 7.45 0.98
N CYS A 488 -7.48 7.75 0.00
CA CYS A 488 -6.35 8.65 0.19
C CYS A 488 -6.82 10.04 0.64
N TYR A 489 -7.86 10.59 0.00
CA TYR A 489 -8.43 11.89 0.36
C TYR A 489 -8.97 11.90 1.80
N PHE A 490 -9.88 10.98 2.15
CA PHE A 490 -10.51 10.96 3.48
C PHE A 490 -9.53 10.66 4.60
N LEU A 491 -8.59 9.74 4.40
CA LEU A 491 -7.54 9.48 5.40
C LEU A 491 -6.67 10.72 5.62
N THR A 492 -6.38 11.49 4.57
CA THR A 492 -5.60 12.73 4.67
C THR A 492 -6.38 13.83 5.37
N LYS A 493 -7.64 14.07 4.97
CA LYS A 493 -8.51 15.07 5.60
C LYS A 493 -8.79 14.76 7.07
N ARG A 494 -8.86 13.47 7.42
CA ARG A 494 -8.88 13.05 8.82
C ARG A 494 -7.61 13.47 9.59
N LEU A 495 -6.42 13.39 8.99
CA LEU A 495 -5.19 13.87 9.65
C LEU A 495 -5.24 15.38 9.89
N GLU A 496 -5.75 16.16 8.92
CA GLU A 496 -5.99 17.60 9.09
C GLU A 496 -7.01 17.89 10.22
N LEU A 497 -8.10 17.12 10.26
CA LEU A 497 -9.11 17.24 11.32
C LEU A 497 -8.52 16.92 12.69
N ARG A 498 -7.76 15.83 12.78
CA ARG A 498 -7.06 15.42 14.00
C ARG A 498 -6.07 16.48 14.48
N GLN A 499 -5.29 17.06 13.57
CA GLN A 499 -4.36 18.15 13.89
C GLN A 499 -5.13 19.35 14.47
N SER A 500 -6.23 19.74 13.81
CA SER A 500 -7.11 20.82 14.27
C SER A 500 -7.69 20.53 15.65
N ASN A 501 -8.14 19.30 15.90
CA ASN A 501 -8.65 18.82 17.19
C ASN A 501 -7.58 18.81 18.29
N PHE A 502 -6.31 18.53 17.97
CA PHE A 502 -5.21 18.57 18.95
C PHE A 502 -4.83 20.00 19.30
N GLN A 503 -4.66 20.86 18.28
CA GLN A 503 -4.31 22.27 18.44
C GLN A 503 -5.48 23.13 18.94
N GLY A 504 -6.70 22.58 18.98
CA GLY A 504 -7.90 23.30 19.42
C GLY A 504 -8.35 24.38 18.43
N ASN A 505 -8.11 24.19 17.14
CA ASN A 505 -8.67 25.01 16.07
C ASN A 505 -10.05 24.44 15.66
N ILE A 506 -11.05 24.70 16.49
CA ILE A 506 -12.38 24.08 16.39
C ILE A 506 -13.16 24.60 15.18
N SER A 507 -13.01 25.88 14.80
CA SER A 507 -13.64 26.43 13.60
C SER A 507 -13.14 25.72 12.33
N ASN A 508 -11.83 25.45 12.21
CA ASN A 508 -11.31 24.67 11.08
C ASN A 508 -11.77 23.20 11.12
N ALA A 509 -11.86 22.61 12.32
CA ALA A 509 -12.38 21.25 12.49
C ALA A 509 -13.84 21.14 11.97
N GLN A 510 -14.69 22.12 12.29
CA GLN A 510 -16.07 22.19 11.79
C GLN A 510 -16.13 22.22 10.26
N LEU A 511 -15.32 23.09 9.62
CA LEU A 511 -15.25 23.19 8.16
C LEU A 511 -14.81 21.87 7.52
N LEU A 512 -13.80 21.19 8.10
CA LEU A 512 -13.33 19.90 7.61
C LEU A 512 -14.39 18.79 7.76
N ILE A 513 -15.14 18.79 8.86
CA ILE A 513 -16.24 17.83 9.08
C ILE A 513 -17.34 18.05 8.04
N GLN A 514 -17.73 19.30 7.80
CA GLN A 514 -18.73 19.65 6.78
C GLN A 514 -18.26 19.26 5.37
N GLU A 515 -17.02 19.59 5.01
CA GLU A 515 -16.39 19.20 3.74
C GLU A 515 -16.45 17.68 3.57
N MET A 516 -15.93 16.91 4.53
CA MET A 516 -15.91 15.45 4.42
C MET A 516 -17.31 14.82 4.33
N ASN A 517 -18.28 15.34 5.08
CA ASN A 517 -19.67 14.86 5.02
C ASN A 517 -20.27 15.12 3.64
N GLN A 518 -20.09 16.32 3.08
CA GLN A 518 -20.56 16.65 1.74
C GLN A 518 -19.96 15.69 0.69
N VAL A 519 -18.67 15.41 0.79
CA VAL A 519 -17.99 14.50 -0.13
C VAL A 519 -18.44 13.04 0.00
N LEU A 520 -18.72 12.58 1.21
CA LEU A 520 -19.21 11.21 1.45
C LEU A 520 -20.57 10.96 0.78
N GLU A 521 -21.40 12.00 0.60
CA GLU A 521 -22.69 11.89 -0.07
C GLU A 521 -22.58 11.92 -1.62
N GLU A 522 -21.41 12.18 -2.21
CA GLU A 522 -21.20 12.21 -3.67
C GLU A 522 -21.40 10.84 -4.34
N ASP A 523 -20.97 9.74 -3.68
CA ASP A 523 -21.02 8.38 -4.22
C ASP A 523 -21.41 7.37 -3.13
N GLN A 524 -22.64 6.86 -3.22
CA GLN A 524 -23.21 5.93 -2.25
C GLN A 524 -22.50 4.56 -2.24
N LYS A 525 -21.97 4.11 -3.39
CA LYS A 525 -21.26 2.83 -3.49
C LYS A 525 -19.89 2.94 -2.80
N VAL A 526 -19.19 4.06 -2.99
CA VAL A 526 -17.97 4.39 -2.25
C VAL A 526 -18.25 4.47 -0.76
N LYS A 527 -19.31 5.18 -0.34
CA LYS A 527 -19.71 5.29 1.06
C LYS A 527 -19.89 3.92 1.72
N GLN A 528 -20.53 2.97 1.06
CA GLN A 528 -20.69 1.61 1.58
C GLN A 528 -19.37 0.84 1.73
N GLU A 529 -18.38 1.11 0.88
CA GLU A 529 -17.06 0.47 0.92
C GLU A 529 -16.06 1.19 1.85
N LEU A 530 -16.42 2.33 2.46
CA LEU A 530 -15.51 3.13 3.31
C LEU A 530 -15.90 3.13 4.80
N VAL A 531 -16.65 2.14 5.27
CA VAL A 531 -17.14 2.07 6.66
C VAL A 531 -16.05 2.25 7.73
N PRO A 532 -14.90 1.56 7.69
CA PRO A 532 -13.83 1.80 8.66
C PRO A 532 -13.30 3.23 8.66
N ILE A 533 -13.23 3.89 7.49
CA ILE A 533 -12.77 5.28 7.38
C ILE A 533 -13.83 6.26 7.90
N GLN A 534 -15.12 5.99 7.67
CA GLN A 534 -16.22 6.75 8.26
C GLN A 534 -16.19 6.68 9.80
N ALA A 535 -15.98 5.49 10.36
CA ALA A 535 -15.82 5.34 11.81
C ALA A 535 -14.62 6.15 12.33
N LEU A 536 -13.50 6.15 11.60
CA LEU A 536 -12.33 6.95 11.91
C LEU A 536 -12.60 8.47 11.88
N ILE A 537 -13.44 8.96 10.95
CA ILE A 537 -13.89 10.36 10.92
C ILE A 537 -14.84 10.63 12.09
N ARG A 538 -15.83 9.76 12.32
CA ARG A 538 -16.78 9.89 13.44
C ARG A 538 -16.08 9.93 14.80
N SER A 539 -15.02 9.14 14.97
CA SER A 539 -14.20 9.17 16.19
C SER A 539 -13.55 10.55 16.45
N GLU A 540 -13.29 11.35 15.41
CA GLU A 540 -12.81 12.73 15.53
C GLU A 540 -13.95 13.72 15.77
N VAL A 541 -15.12 13.48 15.17
CA VAL A 541 -16.35 14.25 15.44
C VAL A 541 -16.71 14.16 16.92
N TYR A 542 -16.59 12.99 17.53
CA TYR A 542 -16.74 12.81 18.99
C TYR A 542 -15.87 13.76 19.81
N LEU A 543 -14.60 13.92 19.43
CA LEU A 543 -13.70 14.82 20.13
C LEU A 543 -14.00 16.30 19.85
N TYR A 544 -14.47 16.62 18.64
CA TYR A 544 -14.95 17.94 18.27
C TYR A 544 -16.18 18.33 19.11
N GLU A 545 -17.23 17.51 19.12
CA GLU A 545 -18.48 17.78 19.84
C GLU A 545 -18.26 17.88 21.35
N LEU A 546 -17.38 17.04 21.90
CA LEU A 546 -16.95 17.15 23.28
C LEU A 546 -16.32 18.52 23.59
N SER A 547 -15.52 19.06 22.66
CA SER A 547 -14.86 20.36 22.79
C SER A 547 -15.81 21.55 22.59
N CYS A 548 -16.80 21.41 21.70
CA CYS A 548 -17.78 22.46 21.43
C CYS A 548 -18.79 22.62 22.57
N GLY A 549 -19.24 21.53 23.19
CA GLY A 549 -20.20 21.61 24.29
C GLY A 549 -21.65 21.83 23.87
N HIS A 550 -21.94 21.83 22.57
CA HIS A 550 -23.25 22.21 22.01
C HIS A 550 -24.18 21.03 21.71
N GLU A 551 -23.68 19.80 21.62
CA GLU A 551 -24.51 18.61 21.33
C GLU A 551 -25.23 18.11 22.59
N PRO A 552 -26.55 18.38 22.75
CA PRO A 552 -27.26 18.06 23.98
C PRO A 552 -27.32 16.55 24.25
N ASN A 553 -27.37 15.70 23.22
CA ASN A 553 -27.46 14.25 23.42
C ASN A 553 -26.14 13.64 23.94
N LEU A 554 -25.01 14.31 23.72
CA LEU A 554 -23.71 13.89 24.25
C LEU A 554 -23.61 14.15 25.76
N PHE A 555 -24.10 15.31 26.20
CA PHE A 555 -24.04 15.72 27.60
C PHE A 555 -25.22 15.20 28.44
N ASP A 556 -26.33 14.81 27.82
CA ASP A 556 -27.42 14.07 28.46
C ASP A 556 -27.04 12.59 28.67
N LYS A 557 -26.84 12.20 29.93
CA LYS A 557 -26.46 10.85 30.34
C LYS A 557 -27.38 9.75 29.78
N THR A 558 -28.69 10.01 29.67
CA THR A 558 -29.66 9.01 29.21
C THR A 558 -29.61 8.78 27.70
N LYS A 559 -29.10 9.76 26.95
CA LYS A 559 -29.03 9.74 25.47
C LYS A 559 -27.62 9.51 24.94
N ARG A 560 -26.60 9.73 25.78
CA ARG A 560 -25.18 9.65 25.40
C ARG A 560 -24.81 8.34 24.72
N SER A 561 -25.15 7.20 25.32
CA SER A 561 -24.83 5.88 24.75
C SER A 561 -25.47 5.67 23.37
N GLN A 562 -26.73 6.10 23.22
CA GLN A 562 -27.46 6.06 21.95
C GLN A 562 -26.85 7.00 20.91
N TRP A 563 -26.31 8.15 21.30
CA TRP A 563 -25.63 9.08 20.40
C TRP A 563 -24.25 8.58 19.97
N LEU A 564 -23.51 7.94 20.89
CA LEU A 564 -22.19 7.36 20.63
C LEU A 564 -22.25 6.09 19.77
N ARG A 565 -23.39 5.37 19.76
CA ARG A 565 -23.67 4.24 18.85
C ARG A 565 -22.55 3.21 18.75
N LEU A 566 -21.80 2.96 19.84
CA LEU A 566 -20.58 2.15 19.81
C LEU A 566 -20.84 0.73 19.25
N GLU A 567 -21.90 0.08 19.71
CA GLU A 567 -22.30 -1.26 19.24
C GLU A 567 -22.68 -1.30 17.76
N ILE A 568 -23.24 -0.21 17.24
CA ILE A 568 -23.60 -0.11 15.82
C ILE A 568 -22.33 0.02 14.99
N TRP A 569 -21.43 0.94 15.37
CA TRP A 569 -20.16 1.11 14.68
C TRP A 569 -19.29 -0.15 14.75
N ASP A 570 -19.22 -0.81 15.90
CA ASP A 570 -18.48 -2.07 16.04
C ASP A 570 -19.00 -3.13 15.05
N ARG A 571 -20.33 -3.28 14.95
CA ARG A 571 -20.97 -4.20 14.01
C ARG A 571 -20.71 -3.82 12.55
N GLU A 572 -20.84 -2.55 12.20
CA GLU A 572 -20.64 -2.06 10.83
C GLU A 572 -19.18 -2.22 10.39
N ILE A 573 -18.21 -1.90 11.25
CA ILE A 573 -16.78 -2.08 10.97
C ILE A 573 -16.48 -3.57 10.76
N ARG A 574 -17.02 -4.47 11.59
CA ARG A 574 -16.86 -5.92 11.43
C ARG A 574 -17.53 -6.44 10.16
N ALA A 575 -18.70 -5.91 9.81
CA ALA A 575 -19.42 -6.28 8.59
C ALA A 575 -18.73 -5.84 7.30
N ALA A 576 -17.80 -4.87 7.37
CA ALA A 576 -16.96 -4.48 6.24
C ALA A 576 -15.97 -5.58 5.81
N ILE A 577 -15.74 -6.58 6.67
CA ILE A 577 -14.90 -7.76 6.41
C ILE A 577 -15.73 -8.79 5.64
N LYS A 578 -15.67 -8.71 4.31
CA LYS A 578 -16.42 -9.58 3.39
C LYS A 578 -15.59 -9.91 2.14
N PRO A 579 -15.82 -11.06 1.49
CA PRO A 579 -15.24 -11.34 0.18
C PRO A 579 -15.54 -10.19 -0.80
N GLY A 580 -14.54 -9.77 -1.59
CA GLY A 580 -14.67 -8.67 -2.55
C GLY A 580 -14.44 -7.26 -1.98
N SER A 581 -14.50 -7.08 -0.66
CA SER A 581 -14.16 -5.80 -0.01
C SER A 581 -12.66 -5.55 0.00
N CYS A 582 -12.27 -4.28 -0.04
CA CYS A 582 -10.87 -3.88 0.19
C CYS A 582 -10.39 -4.15 1.62
N TYR A 583 -11.32 -4.49 2.52
CA TYR A 583 -11.11 -4.95 3.90
C TYR A 583 -11.49 -6.41 4.09
N LYS A 584 -11.41 -7.24 3.05
CA LYS A 584 -11.73 -8.68 3.08
C LYS A 584 -11.19 -9.44 4.30
N ASP A 585 -10.11 -8.93 4.91
CA ASP A 585 -9.57 -9.36 6.18
C ASP A 585 -9.27 -8.17 7.10
N PRO A 586 -9.25 -8.37 8.44
CA PRO A 586 -8.86 -7.33 9.37
C PRO A 586 -7.47 -6.75 9.02
N GLY A 587 -7.47 -5.52 8.53
CA GLY A 587 -6.29 -4.77 8.16
C GLY A 587 -6.05 -3.55 9.02
N TRP A 588 -5.04 -2.78 8.64
CA TRP A 588 -4.65 -1.59 9.38
C TRP A 588 -5.80 -0.64 9.67
N ASP A 589 -6.62 -0.31 8.66
CA ASP A 589 -7.72 0.65 8.80
C ASP A 589 -8.85 0.11 9.71
N VAL A 590 -9.12 -1.21 9.69
CA VAL A 590 -10.13 -1.86 10.56
C VAL A 590 -9.69 -1.82 12.01
N TYR A 591 -8.48 -2.28 12.31
CA TYR A 591 -7.92 -2.24 13.66
C TYR A 591 -7.79 -0.80 14.18
N LEU A 592 -7.38 0.12 13.32
CA LEU A 592 -7.31 1.54 13.65
C LEU A 592 -8.69 2.09 14.00
N ALA A 593 -9.72 1.78 13.20
CA ALA A 593 -11.09 2.24 13.43
C ALA A 593 -11.63 1.74 14.76
N LEU A 594 -11.48 0.44 15.05
CA LEU A 594 -11.90 -0.15 16.31
C LEU A 594 -11.15 0.47 17.50
N SER A 595 -9.83 0.62 17.39
CA SER A 595 -9.02 1.25 18.46
C SER A 595 -9.51 2.67 18.78
N GLU A 596 -9.78 3.48 17.76
CA GLU A 596 -10.17 4.88 17.94
C GLU A 596 -11.62 5.02 18.40
N MET A 597 -12.52 4.17 17.90
CA MET A 597 -13.93 4.16 18.33
C MET A 597 -14.06 3.76 19.80
N TYR A 598 -13.50 2.60 20.19
CA TYR A 598 -13.51 2.19 21.60
C TYR A 598 -12.80 3.20 22.49
N GLY A 599 -11.63 3.68 22.07
CA GLY A 599 -10.83 4.62 22.85
C GLY A 599 -11.50 5.99 23.04
N ASN A 600 -12.05 6.59 21.99
CA ASN A 600 -12.68 7.92 22.09
C ASN A 600 -14.08 7.87 22.72
N VAL A 601 -14.85 6.79 22.53
CA VAL A 601 -16.09 6.58 23.29
C VAL A 601 -15.78 6.44 24.79
N ALA A 602 -14.81 5.59 25.15
CA ALA A 602 -14.35 5.47 26.53
C ALA A 602 -13.82 6.78 27.11
N ARG A 603 -13.18 7.62 26.28
CA ARG A 603 -12.69 8.94 26.68
C ARG A 603 -13.81 9.93 26.95
N ILE A 604 -14.87 9.91 26.16
CA ILE A 604 -16.08 10.71 26.42
C ILE A 604 -16.70 10.27 27.74
N GLU A 605 -16.89 8.97 27.94
CA GLU A 605 -17.42 8.45 29.20
C GLU A 605 -16.49 8.79 30.36
N PHE A 606 -15.18 8.69 30.21
CA PHE A 606 -14.23 9.14 31.22
C PHE A 606 -14.46 10.61 31.59
N TYR A 607 -14.59 11.53 30.64
CA TYR A 607 -14.77 12.95 30.99
C TYR A 607 -16.13 13.30 31.57
N LEU A 608 -17.19 12.56 31.21
CA LEU A 608 -18.58 12.90 31.53
C LEU A 608 -19.26 11.92 32.49
N ALA A 609 -18.57 10.88 32.96
CA ALA A 609 -19.11 9.91 33.90
C ALA A 609 -19.20 10.48 35.32
N ASP A 610 -20.37 10.23 35.90
CA ASP A 610 -20.79 10.49 37.27
C ASP A 610 -21.13 9.20 38.02
N GLU A 611 -20.97 8.02 37.38
CA GLU A 611 -21.19 6.70 37.96
C GLU A 611 -19.98 5.78 37.84
N LYS A 612 -19.80 4.94 38.86
CA LYS A 612 -18.73 3.93 38.92
C LYS A 612 -18.82 2.90 37.79
N SER A 613 -20.03 2.44 37.45
CA SER A 613 -20.30 1.47 36.37
C SER A 613 -19.77 1.96 35.01
N SER A 614 -20.04 3.21 34.66
CA SER A 614 -19.60 3.84 33.41
C SER A 614 -18.07 3.94 33.32
N LEU A 615 -17.39 4.25 34.43
CA LEU A 615 -15.92 4.30 34.48
C LEU A 615 -15.28 2.92 34.35
N VAL A 616 -15.87 1.87 34.94
CA VAL A 616 -15.40 0.49 34.77
C VAL A 616 -15.53 0.05 33.32
N ALA A 617 -16.68 0.31 32.69
CA ALA A 617 -16.89 0.02 31.27
C ALA A 617 -15.93 0.82 30.36
N ALA A 618 -15.64 2.08 30.69
CA ALA A 618 -14.65 2.88 30.00
C ALA A 618 -13.24 2.25 30.10
N ALA A 619 -12.83 1.78 31.28
CA ALA A 619 -11.54 1.11 31.47
C ALA A 619 -11.41 -0.15 30.59
N GLU A 620 -12.43 -1.01 30.53
CA GLU A 620 -12.43 -2.18 29.65
C GLU A 620 -12.36 -1.80 28.16
N ASN A 621 -13.09 -0.77 27.74
CA ASN A 621 -13.05 -0.26 26.37
C ASN A 621 -11.67 0.32 26.02
N PHE A 622 -10.98 0.97 26.96
CA PHE A 622 -9.59 1.40 26.76
C PHE A 622 -8.63 0.21 26.59
N LEU A 623 -8.79 -0.88 27.35
CA LEU A 623 -8.00 -2.10 27.16
C LEU A 623 -8.23 -2.71 25.77
N ARG A 624 -9.50 -2.78 25.33
CA ARG A 624 -9.84 -3.24 23.98
C ARG A 624 -9.23 -2.34 22.90
N ALA A 625 -9.27 -1.03 23.10
CA ALA A 625 -8.65 -0.07 22.21
C ALA A 625 -7.11 -0.21 22.14
N ALA A 626 -6.46 -0.47 23.28
CA ALA A 626 -5.03 -0.72 23.38
C ALA A 626 -4.63 -2.00 22.63
N HIS A 627 -5.42 -3.07 22.76
CA HIS A 627 -5.22 -4.32 22.03
C HIS A 627 -5.24 -4.09 20.52
N TYR A 628 -6.30 -3.46 20.00
CA TYR A 628 -6.37 -3.17 18.56
C TYR A 628 -5.25 -2.25 18.07
N ALA A 629 -4.75 -1.33 18.89
CA ALA A 629 -3.57 -0.53 18.56
C ALA A 629 -2.29 -1.36 18.45
N LEU A 630 -2.07 -2.31 19.38
CA LEU A 630 -0.88 -3.20 19.35
C LEU A 630 -0.90 -4.19 18.18
N ARG A 631 -2.08 -4.63 17.74
CA ARG A 631 -2.23 -5.49 16.55
C ARG A 631 -1.61 -4.88 15.29
N ILE A 632 -1.57 -3.56 15.21
CA ILE A 632 -1.00 -2.79 14.10
C ILE A 632 0.24 -1.97 14.51
N GLY A 633 0.88 -2.32 15.63
CA GLY A 633 2.18 -1.77 16.01
C GLY A 633 2.17 -0.35 16.57
N LEU A 634 1.02 0.15 17.01
CA LEU A 634 0.87 1.51 17.55
C LEU A 634 1.10 1.54 19.07
N ALA A 635 2.32 1.25 19.50
CA ALA A 635 2.67 1.10 20.93
C ALA A 635 2.40 2.37 21.76
N GLN A 636 2.80 3.56 21.28
CA GLN A 636 2.56 4.82 21.98
C GLN A 636 1.07 5.14 22.13
N ARG A 637 0.24 4.70 21.18
CA ARG A 637 -1.22 4.84 21.30
C ARG A 637 -1.79 3.86 22.33
N ALA A 638 -1.37 2.60 22.28
CA ALA A 638 -1.77 1.62 23.26
C ALA A 638 -1.40 2.06 24.68
N SER A 639 -0.19 2.59 24.86
CA SER A 639 0.27 3.23 26.10
C SER A 639 -0.71 4.31 26.59
N ARG A 640 -1.13 5.21 25.69
CA ARG A 640 -2.12 6.25 26.03
C ARG A 640 -3.46 5.66 26.48
N TRP A 641 -3.96 4.64 25.80
CA TRP A 641 -5.21 3.97 26.20
C TRP A 641 -5.08 3.28 27.56
N LEU A 642 -3.95 2.61 27.83
CA LEU A 642 -3.66 2.04 29.15
C LEU A 642 -3.59 3.11 30.24
N ALA A 643 -2.97 4.26 29.95
CA ALA A 643 -2.92 5.38 30.89
C ALA A 643 -4.33 5.88 31.25
N PHE A 644 -5.22 6.04 30.25
CA PHE A 644 -6.63 6.38 30.50
C PHE A 644 -7.39 5.31 31.28
N ALA A 645 -7.14 4.03 31.04
CA ALA A 645 -7.73 2.94 31.83
C ALA A 645 -7.32 3.06 33.32
N GLY A 646 -6.03 3.33 33.58
CA GLY A 646 -5.51 3.64 34.91
C GLY A 646 -6.22 4.81 35.58
N ARG A 647 -6.43 5.91 34.83
CA ARG A 647 -7.10 7.12 35.33
C ARG A 647 -8.57 6.85 35.66
N ALA A 648 -9.26 6.06 34.84
CA ALA A 648 -10.62 5.61 35.14
C ALA A 648 -10.67 4.76 36.43
N TRP A 649 -9.70 3.86 36.63
CA TRP A 649 -9.60 3.04 37.84
C TRP A 649 -9.32 3.86 39.11
N ILE A 650 -8.49 4.91 39.04
CA ILE A 650 -8.27 5.83 40.16
C ILE A 650 -9.58 6.48 40.60
N ARG A 651 -10.39 6.93 39.64
CA ARG A 651 -11.65 7.62 39.93
C ARG A 651 -12.68 6.71 40.60
N VAL A 652 -12.65 5.41 40.33
CA VAL A 652 -13.52 4.44 41.03
C VAL A 652 -12.95 3.94 42.37
N GLY A 653 -11.77 4.44 42.77
CA GLY A 653 -11.09 4.10 44.02
C GLY A 653 -10.25 2.82 43.99
N GLU A 654 -9.92 2.29 42.82
CA GLU A 654 -9.07 1.10 42.68
C GLU A 654 -7.59 1.45 42.93
N THR A 655 -6.85 0.56 43.61
CA THR A 655 -5.52 0.90 44.14
C THR A 655 -4.38 0.14 43.47
N ASN A 656 -4.62 -1.06 42.94
CA ASN A 656 -3.60 -1.91 42.34
C ASN A 656 -3.50 -1.70 40.81
N LEU A 657 -4.63 -1.80 40.10
CA LEU A 657 -4.65 -1.72 38.63
C LEU A 657 -4.04 -0.43 38.06
N PRO A 658 -4.23 0.78 38.64
CA PRO A 658 -3.59 1.99 38.13
C PRO A 658 -2.06 1.95 38.13
N LYS A 659 -1.45 1.36 39.17
CA LYS A 659 0.01 1.19 39.26
C LYS A 659 0.52 0.28 38.14
N GLN A 660 -0.16 -0.85 37.94
CA GLN A 660 0.16 -1.79 36.87
C GLN A 660 -0.03 -1.13 35.49
N ALA A 661 -1.08 -0.33 35.32
CA ALA A 661 -1.35 0.41 34.09
C ALA A 661 -0.26 1.42 33.77
N SER A 662 0.26 2.13 34.78
CA SER A 662 1.39 3.06 34.62
C SER A 662 2.64 2.33 34.13
N LYS A 663 3.03 1.22 34.78
CA LYS A 663 4.18 0.40 34.37
C LYS A 663 4.04 -0.17 32.97
N PHE A 664 2.87 -0.70 32.66
CA PHE A 664 2.60 -1.27 31.34
C PHE A 664 2.60 -0.18 30.25
N ALA A 665 1.96 0.97 30.51
CA ALA A 665 1.95 2.11 29.60
C ALA A 665 3.37 2.68 29.36
N ASP A 666 4.19 2.80 30.40
CA ASP A 666 5.56 3.32 30.32
C ASP A 666 6.45 2.45 29.43
N LYS A 667 6.37 1.12 29.61
CA LYS A 667 7.09 0.16 28.76
C LYS A 667 6.75 0.33 27.28
N LEU A 668 5.46 0.47 26.96
CA LEU A 668 4.99 0.66 25.59
C LEU A 668 5.34 2.03 25.00
N ALA A 669 5.28 3.10 25.81
CA ALA A 669 5.64 4.44 25.37
C ALA A 669 7.10 4.50 24.90
N LYS A 670 7.99 3.77 25.57
CA LYS A 670 9.43 3.78 25.34
C LYS A 670 9.91 2.85 24.24
N THR A 671 9.07 1.94 23.74
CA THR A 671 9.50 0.91 22.75
C THR A 671 9.97 1.49 21.42
N ASP A 672 9.53 2.70 21.05
CA ASP A 672 9.85 3.38 19.77
C ASP A 672 10.61 4.70 19.92
N LEU A 673 10.98 5.07 21.14
CA LEU A 673 11.75 6.28 21.39
C LEU A 673 13.24 5.96 21.17
N THR A 674 13.72 6.11 19.93
CA THR A 674 15.14 5.92 19.58
C THR A 674 16.02 7.06 20.07
N ALA A 675 17.34 6.85 20.11
CA ALA A 675 18.31 7.92 20.27
C ALA A 675 18.13 8.97 19.15
N GLY A 676 17.99 10.24 19.51
CA GLY A 676 17.82 11.35 18.55
C GLY A 676 16.62 12.26 18.81
N HIS A 677 15.63 11.84 19.60
CA HIS A 677 14.49 12.71 19.95
C HIS A 677 14.82 13.66 21.11
N SER A 678 14.27 14.89 21.08
CA SER A 678 14.45 15.89 22.14
C SER A 678 13.80 15.46 23.45
N ASN A 679 14.35 15.87 24.60
CA ASN A 679 13.78 15.57 25.90
C ASN A 679 12.33 16.09 26.04
N ASN A 680 12.01 17.22 25.44
CA ASN A 680 10.65 17.78 25.43
C ASN A 680 9.65 16.88 24.69
N PHE A 681 10.08 16.27 23.58
CA PHE A 681 9.27 15.30 22.86
C PHE A 681 9.00 14.05 23.70
N TRP A 682 10.02 13.53 24.39
CA TRP A 682 9.85 12.40 25.32
C TRP A 682 8.83 12.72 26.42
N GLN A 683 8.94 13.90 27.03
CA GLN A 683 7.99 14.36 28.03
C GLN A 683 6.56 14.50 27.48
N ALA A 684 6.41 14.92 26.22
CA ALA A 684 5.10 15.00 25.60
C ALA A 684 4.46 13.63 25.38
N VAL A 685 5.24 12.62 24.95
CA VAL A 685 4.76 11.22 24.84
C VAL A 685 4.34 10.68 26.20
N LEU A 686 5.13 10.95 27.25
CA LEU A 686 4.87 10.48 28.62
C LEU A 686 3.81 11.28 29.40
N SER A 687 3.38 12.45 28.89
CA SER A 687 2.49 13.37 29.62
C SER A 687 1.17 12.74 30.11
N GLU A 688 0.60 11.78 29.38
CA GLU A 688 -0.62 11.07 29.83
C GLU A 688 -0.34 10.11 31.00
N ILE A 689 0.84 9.48 31.02
CA ILE A 689 1.27 8.62 32.13
C ILE A 689 1.54 9.48 33.36
N TYR A 690 2.13 10.67 33.19
CA TYR A 690 2.25 11.61 34.30
C TYR A 690 0.89 12.08 34.83
N LEU A 691 -0.13 12.29 33.98
CA LEU A 691 -1.49 12.56 34.48
C LEU A 691 -2.01 11.40 35.33
N LEU A 692 -1.79 10.14 34.89
CA LEU A 692 -2.13 8.94 35.66
C LEU A 692 -1.41 8.90 37.01
N ASP A 693 -0.08 9.04 37.02
CA ASP A 693 0.73 8.97 38.24
C ASP A 693 0.39 10.10 39.22
N GLY A 694 0.17 11.32 38.71
CA GLY A 694 -0.24 12.47 39.51
C GLY A 694 -1.63 12.28 40.12
N GLU A 695 -2.60 11.77 39.34
CA GLU A 695 -3.94 11.46 39.86
C GLU A 695 -3.88 10.36 40.93
N TYR A 696 -2.98 9.38 40.78
CA TYR A 696 -2.78 8.34 41.78
C TYR A 696 -2.26 8.93 43.10
N LEU A 697 -1.23 9.76 43.03
CA LEU A 697 -0.66 10.44 44.19
C LEU A 697 -1.70 11.33 44.88
N LEU A 698 -2.43 12.14 44.13
CA LEU A 698 -3.41 13.09 44.67
C LEU A 698 -4.64 12.40 45.25
N LEU A 699 -5.18 11.39 44.56
CA LEU A 699 -6.48 10.80 44.89
C LEU A 699 -6.36 9.53 45.70
N ILE A 700 -5.35 8.67 45.48
CA ILE A 700 -5.18 7.41 46.21
C ILE A 700 -4.25 7.57 47.41
N GLN A 701 -3.09 8.22 47.23
CA GLN A 701 -2.07 8.32 48.27
C GLN A 701 -2.17 9.59 49.13
N ASP A 702 -3.03 10.53 48.73
CA ASP A 702 -3.23 11.84 49.36
C ASP A 702 -1.93 12.67 49.47
N ASP A 703 -1.01 12.48 48.52
CA ASP A 703 0.28 13.18 48.46
C ASP A 703 0.23 14.31 47.43
N ALA A 704 -0.33 15.45 47.85
CA ALA A 704 -0.51 16.61 46.97
C ALA A 704 0.82 17.22 46.49
N THR A 705 1.86 17.18 47.32
CA THR A 705 3.17 17.80 47.00
C THR A 705 3.88 17.06 45.87
N ASN A 706 3.96 15.73 45.96
CA ASN A 706 4.54 14.93 44.88
C ASN A 706 3.62 14.90 43.65
N ALA A 707 2.29 14.88 43.84
CA ALA A 707 1.35 14.98 42.73
C ALA A 707 1.55 16.28 41.92
N LEU A 708 1.77 17.42 42.59
CA LEU A 708 2.04 18.71 41.94
C LEU A 708 3.27 18.63 41.02
N GLU A 709 4.37 18.05 41.49
CA GLU A 709 5.58 17.88 40.66
C GLU A 709 5.29 17.06 39.39
N ILE A 710 4.54 15.97 39.54
CA ILE A 710 4.17 15.10 38.42
C ILE A 710 3.22 15.82 37.45
N PHE A 711 2.23 16.58 37.93
CA PHE A 711 1.34 17.35 37.06
C PHE A 711 2.07 18.48 36.32
N LEU A 712 3.08 19.10 36.94
CA LEU A 712 3.95 20.08 36.26
C LEU A 712 4.78 19.42 35.14
N LYS A 713 5.26 18.18 35.33
CA LYS A 713 5.91 17.39 34.25
C LYS A 713 4.93 17.08 33.12
N ALA A 714 3.69 16.69 33.46
CA ALA A 714 2.64 16.48 32.47
C ALA A 714 2.34 17.75 31.66
N LEU A 715 2.22 18.90 32.35
CA LEU A 715 1.98 20.20 31.74
C LEU A 715 3.13 20.60 30.80
N LYS A 716 4.38 20.48 31.24
CA LYS A 716 5.58 20.79 30.45
C LYS A 716 5.57 20.04 29.11
N GLY A 717 5.33 18.73 29.14
CA GLY A 717 5.23 17.91 27.92
C GLY A 717 4.02 18.26 27.05
N ALA A 718 2.86 18.50 27.65
CA ALA A 718 1.63 18.81 26.92
C ALA A 718 1.68 20.17 26.21
N VAL A 719 2.29 21.18 26.84
CA VAL A 719 2.52 22.52 26.26
C VAL A 719 3.45 22.45 25.06
N TYR A 720 4.51 21.63 25.12
CA TYR A 720 5.46 21.50 24.02
C TYR A 720 4.79 21.09 22.70
N LEU A 721 3.89 20.10 22.72
CA LEU A 721 3.12 19.65 21.54
C LEU A 721 1.73 20.30 21.43
N SER A 722 1.42 21.29 22.28
CA SER A 722 0.13 22.00 22.30
C SER A 722 -1.10 21.08 22.39
N LEU A 723 -1.05 20.09 23.28
CA LEU A 723 -2.11 19.11 23.49
C LEU A 723 -3.19 19.65 24.44
N ASN A 724 -4.07 20.52 23.94
CA ASN A 724 -4.97 21.35 24.76
C ASN A 724 -5.81 20.60 25.81
N ARG A 725 -6.36 19.42 25.49
CA ARG A 725 -7.13 18.64 26.48
C ARG A 725 -6.22 18.16 27.63
N ARG A 726 -4.99 17.72 27.35
CA ARG A 726 -4.02 17.34 28.40
C ARG A 726 -3.52 18.54 29.20
N ILE A 727 -3.33 19.68 28.54
CA ILE A 727 -3.03 20.95 29.21
C ILE A 727 -4.13 21.26 30.22
N CYS A 728 -5.41 21.17 29.82
CA CYS A 728 -6.54 21.39 30.72
C CYS A 728 -6.55 20.42 31.91
N ASP A 729 -6.43 19.11 31.66
CA ASP A 729 -6.35 18.08 32.71
C ASP A 729 -5.24 18.41 33.73
N ALA A 730 -4.05 18.80 33.25
CA ALA A 730 -2.92 19.15 34.11
C ALA A 730 -3.17 20.44 34.90
N LEU A 731 -3.65 21.51 34.27
CA LEU A 731 -3.96 22.78 34.94
C LEU A 731 -5.00 22.60 36.04
N PHE A 732 -6.07 21.86 35.75
CA PHE A 732 -7.12 21.60 36.73
C PHE A 732 -6.59 20.78 37.92
N ASN A 733 -5.80 19.74 37.67
CA ASN A 733 -5.23 18.94 38.75
C ASN A 733 -4.15 19.69 39.56
N ILE A 734 -3.38 20.60 38.95
CA ILE A 734 -2.48 21.53 39.67
C ILE A 734 -3.30 22.38 40.65
N SER A 735 -4.44 22.92 40.22
CA SER A 735 -5.34 23.68 41.10
C SER A 735 -5.82 22.86 42.30
N ARG A 736 -6.17 21.58 42.08
CA ARG A 736 -6.57 20.67 43.17
C ARG A 736 -5.43 20.36 44.14
N CYS A 737 -4.20 20.22 43.66
CA CYS A 737 -3.03 20.09 44.52
C CYS A 737 -2.83 21.36 45.35
N SER A 738 -2.92 22.55 44.73
CA SER A 738 -2.78 23.85 45.39
C SER A 738 -3.70 24.00 46.60
N GLU A 739 -4.92 23.49 46.55
CA GLU A 739 -5.88 23.55 47.67
C GLU A 739 -5.41 22.78 48.91
N LYS A 740 -4.60 21.74 48.71
CA LYS A 740 -4.03 20.90 49.77
C LYS A 740 -2.63 21.35 50.21
N ILE A 741 -2.01 22.31 49.52
CA ILE A 741 -0.64 22.75 49.76
C ILE A 741 -0.63 24.20 50.23
N SER A 742 -0.52 24.42 51.54
CA SER A 742 -0.58 25.77 52.12
C SER A 742 0.77 26.51 52.14
N ASN A 743 1.89 25.79 52.30
CA ASN A 743 3.18 26.39 52.69
C ASN A 743 4.25 26.37 51.58
N LEU A 744 4.04 25.63 50.50
CA LEU A 744 5.01 25.57 49.40
C LEU A 744 4.92 26.84 48.55
N SER A 745 6.05 27.52 48.37
CA SER A 745 6.11 28.68 47.48
C SER A 745 6.07 28.28 46.00
N VAL A 746 5.56 29.16 45.15
CA VAL A 746 5.46 28.89 43.71
C VAL A 746 6.84 28.72 43.07
N LYS A 747 7.82 29.58 43.42
CA LYS A 747 9.20 29.43 42.92
C LYS A 747 9.82 28.10 43.32
N GLU A 748 9.61 27.64 44.56
CA GLU A 748 10.12 26.35 45.01
C GLU A 748 9.44 25.17 44.28
N GLY A 749 8.12 25.22 44.07
CA GLY A 749 7.44 24.14 43.33
C GLY A 749 7.85 24.07 41.86
N LEU A 750 7.97 25.22 41.20
CA LEU A 750 8.40 25.29 39.81
C LEU A 750 9.86 24.86 39.63
N SER A 751 10.76 25.20 40.56
CA SER A 751 12.20 24.88 40.44
C SER A 751 12.50 23.38 40.54
N ARG A 752 11.58 22.59 41.11
CA ARG A 752 11.67 21.12 41.16
C ARG A 752 11.51 20.47 39.77
N VAL A 753 10.88 21.16 38.81
CA VAL A 753 10.60 20.62 37.46
C VAL A 753 11.30 21.41 36.36
N PHE A 754 11.35 22.74 36.49
CA PHE A 754 11.97 23.64 35.54
C PHE A 754 13.38 24.01 36.04
N ARG A 755 14.42 23.62 35.30
CA ARG A 755 15.82 23.93 35.65
C ARG A 755 16.19 25.34 35.19
N GLU A 756 17.30 25.90 35.66
CA GLU A 756 17.78 27.23 35.23
C GLU A 756 17.97 27.34 33.71
N GLU A 757 18.35 26.24 33.04
CA GLU A 757 18.45 26.11 31.58
C GLU A 757 17.08 26.21 30.86
N ASP A 758 15.99 25.88 31.55
CA ASP A 758 14.63 26.06 31.06
C ASP A 758 14.19 27.54 31.15
N SER A 759 14.89 28.38 31.92
CA SER A 759 14.71 29.83 32.13
C SER A 759 13.33 30.37 31.79
N LEU A 760 12.30 30.15 32.64
CA LEU A 760 10.92 30.69 32.51
C LEU A 760 10.90 32.21 32.31
N THR A 761 11.16 32.65 31.08
CA THR A 761 11.34 34.02 30.63
C THR A 761 10.49 34.24 29.37
N LYS A 762 10.15 35.49 29.05
CA LYS A 762 9.36 35.78 27.83
C LYS A 762 10.02 35.24 26.55
N SER A 763 11.34 35.09 26.52
CA SER A 763 12.08 34.47 25.40
C SER A 763 11.83 32.97 25.22
N ASN A 764 11.21 32.28 26.20
CA ASN A 764 10.88 30.85 26.09
C ASN A 764 9.75 30.53 25.11
N ALA A 765 8.99 31.53 24.65
CA ALA A 765 8.09 31.33 23.52
C ALA A 765 8.82 30.71 22.31
N ASN A 766 10.10 31.04 22.12
CA ASN A 766 10.95 30.48 21.07
C ASN A 766 11.37 29.01 21.31
N LYS A 767 11.19 28.47 22.52
CA LYS A 767 11.44 27.06 22.87
C LYS A 767 10.19 26.18 22.68
N LEU A 768 9.02 26.79 22.45
CA LEU A 768 7.84 26.06 22.02
C LEU A 768 8.08 25.43 20.65
N ASN A 769 7.35 24.36 20.36
CA ASN A 769 7.33 23.82 19.02
C ASN A 769 6.89 24.91 18.01
N PRO A 770 7.44 24.96 16.78
CA PRO A 770 7.02 25.92 15.75
C PRO A 770 5.51 25.95 15.46
N MET A 771 4.81 24.85 15.75
CA MET A 771 3.36 24.68 15.59
C MET A 771 2.57 24.90 16.90
N HIS A 772 3.10 25.71 17.83
CA HIS A 772 2.40 26.02 19.08
C HIS A 772 1.11 26.81 18.86
N ASN A 773 0.24 26.80 19.87
CA ASN A 773 -1.02 27.53 19.85
C ASN A 773 -1.14 28.52 21.01
N LEU A 774 -2.17 29.36 20.92
CA LEU A 774 -2.49 30.38 21.91
C LEU A 774 -2.69 29.82 23.33
N THR A 775 -3.14 28.57 23.47
CA THR A 775 -3.31 27.94 24.78
C THR A 775 -1.96 27.68 25.44
N SER A 776 -1.01 27.13 24.69
CA SER A 776 0.36 26.92 25.14
C SER A 776 1.06 28.23 25.51
N GLU A 777 0.87 29.29 24.71
CA GLU A 777 1.37 30.64 25.03
C GLU A 777 0.80 31.17 26.34
N LYS A 778 -0.53 31.09 26.53
CA LYS A 778 -1.19 31.55 27.76
C LYS A 778 -0.70 30.81 29.01
N VAL A 779 -0.45 29.50 28.90
CA VAL A 779 0.11 28.71 30.00
C VAL A 779 1.53 29.15 30.29
N LEU A 780 2.38 29.33 29.28
CA LEU A 780 3.74 29.82 29.50
C LEU A 780 3.75 31.23 30.10
N ASP A 781 2.88 32.12 29.63
CA ASP A 781 2.73 33.46 30.19
C ASP A 781 2.34 33.41 31.67
N LEU A 782 1.40 32.53 32.04
CA LEU A 782 1.04 32.31 33.44
C LEU A 782 2.24 31.82 34.26
N LEU A 783 2.93 30.78 33.79
CA LEU A 783 4.11 30.22 34.48
C LEU A 783 5.24 31.25 34.62
N CYS A 784 5.53 32.04 33.58
CA CYS A 784 6.54 33.09 33.59
C CYS A 784 6.18 34.25 34.52
N LYS A 785 4.91 34.67 34.54
CA LYS A 785 4.41 35.71 35.47
C LYS A 785 4.55 35.25 36.91
N LEU A 786 4.17 34.00 37.18
CA LEU A 786 4.26 33.40 38.51
C LEU A 786 5.72 33.19 38.96
N TRP A 787 6.60 32.76 38.06
CA TRP A 787 8.03 32.61 38.32
C TRP A 787 8.72 33.94 38.61
N SER A 788 8.35 35.00 37.88
CA SER A 788 8.99 36.32 37.98
C SER A 788 8.40 37.20 39.08
N ARG A 789 7.34 36.77 39.77
CA ARG A 789 6.67 37.54 40.82
C ARG A 789 7.61 37.76 42.01
N GLU A 790 7.73 39.00 42.46
CA GLU A 790 8.62 39.38 43.58
C GLU A 790 8.08 38.89 44.92
N ASP A 791 6.75 38.93 45.10
CA ASP A 791 6.03 38.51 46.31
C ASP A 791 6.08 37.00 46.58
N ASN A 792 6.49 36.19 45.58
CA ASN A 792 6.63 34.73 45.65
C ASN A 792 5.45 34.03 46.40
N PRO A 793 4.23 34.09 45.85
CA PRO A 793 3.05 33.58 46.53
C PRO A 793 3.13 32.07 46.78
N SER A 794 2.29 31.56 47.68
CA SER A 794 2.12 30.12 47.87
C SER A 794 1.22 29.51 46.79
N TRP A 795 1.34 28.20 46.58
CA TRP A 795 0.49 27.48 45.62
C TRP A 795 -1.00 27.63 45.91
N TYR A 796 -1.39 27.69 47.19
CA TYR A 796 -2.77 27.94 47.62
C TYR A 796 -3.31 29.28 47.08
N GLN A 797 -2.50 30.35 47.14
CA GLN A 797 -2.92 31.70 46.72
C GLN A 797 -3.16 31.79 45.22
N VAL A 798 -2.43 31.02 44.40
CA VAL A 798 -2.48 31.08 42.94
C VAL A 798 -3.31 29.95 42.32
N GLY A 799 -3.80 28.99 43.11
CA GLY A 799 -4.53 27.82 42.62
C GLY A 799 -5.77 28.18 41.78
N GLY A 800 -6.42 29.31 42.07
CA GLY A 800 -7.56 29.82 41.30
C GLY A 800 -7.21 30.20 39.86
N GLU A 801 -6.00 30.73 39.62
CA GLU A 801 -5.55 31.13 38.27
C GLU A 801 -5.45 29.92 37.33
N PHE A 802 -4.98 28.78 37.85
CA PHE A 802 -4.90 27.52 37.10
C PHE A 802 -6.27 26.94 36.74
N SER A 803 -7.21 26.93 37.70
CA SER A 803 -8.58 26.45 37.44
C SER A 803 -9.32 27.35 36.44
N GLN A 804 -9.17 28.67 36.59
CA GLN A 804 -9.78 29.64 35.67
C GLN A 804 -9.23 29.48 34.25
N LEU A 805 -7.92 29.28 34.10
CA LEU A 805 -7.33 29.01 32.79
C LEU A 805 -7.84 27.68 32.22
N ALA A 806 -7.94 26.62 33.03
CA ALA A 806 -8.46 25.33 32.60
C ALA A 806 -9.92 25.42 32.09
N ALA A 807 -10.81 26.09 32.83
CA ALA A 807 -12.19 26.33 32.41
C ALA A 807 -12.26 27.18 31.13
N SER A 808 -11.41 28.21 31.03
CA SER A 808 -11.39 29.12 29.88
C SER A 808 -11.03 28.42 28.56
N ILE A 809 -10.27 27.31 28.60
CA ILE A 809 -9.94 26.53 27.39
C ILE A 809 -11.21 25.93 26.77
N TRP A 810 -12.02 25.25 27.58
CA TRP A 810 -13.29 24.66 27.13
C TRP A 810 -14.30 25.74 26.74
N GLN A 811 -14.40 26.80 27.54
CA GLN A 811 -15.31 27.89 27.26
C GLN A 811 -14.93 28.62 25.96
N LYS A 812 -13.63 28.75 25.65
CA LYS A 812 -13.20 29.34 24.38
C LYS A 812 -13.67 28.50 23.19
N TRP A 813 -13.50 27.19 23.23
CA TRP A 813 -13.98 26.31 22.15
C TRP A 813 -15.50 26.39 21.92
N HIS A 814 -16.27 26.52 23.01
CA HIS A 814 -17.71 26.74 22.96
C HIS A 814 -18.08 28.01 22.18
N HIS A 815 -17.44 29.14 22.54
CA HIS A 815 -17.69 30.43 21.88
C HIS A 815 -17.13 30.50 20.45
N ASP A 816 -16.01 29.83 20.17
CA ASP A 816 -15.40 29.79 18.82
C ASP A 816 -16.29 29.05 17.80
N THR A 817 -17.23 28.23 18.28
CA THR A 817 -18.19 27.47 17.46
C THR A 817 -19.50 28.24 17.25
N GLU A 818 -19.98 28.94 18.29
CA GLU A 818 -21.16 29.79 18.22
C GLU A 818 -20.83 31.19 18.78
N PRO A 819 -20.35 32.11 17.92
CA PRO A 819 -20.02 33.47 18.33
C PRO A 819 -21.24 34.18 18.90
N GLY A 820 -21.18 34.56 20.17
CA GLY A 820 -22.29 35.19 20.89
C GLY A 820 -23.11 34.24 21.78
N ALA A 821 -22.76 32.95 21.86
CA ALA A 821 -23.31 32.05 22.87
C ALA A 821 -23.09 32.65 24.28
N THR A 822 -24.16 32.71 25.07
CA THR A 822 -24.13 33.19 26.46
C THR A 822 -24.07 32.03 27.46
N THR A 823 -24.20 30.81 26.97
CA THR A 823 -24.16 29.57 27.74
C THR A 823 -22.74 29.19 28.13
N LYS A 824 -22.61 28.45 29.22
CA LYS A 824 -21.33 27.87 29.64
C LYS A 824 -21.15 26.48 29.04
N HIS A 825 -19.90 26.16 28.71
CA HIS A 825 -19.53 24.81 28.33
C HIS A 825 -19.74 23.87 29.54
N PRO A 826 -20.38 22.69 29.38
CA PRO A 826 -20.68 21.79 30.51
C PRO A 826 -19.45 21.40 31.35
N ILE A 827 -18.33 21.07 30.71
CA ILE A 827 -17.06 20.77 31.42
C ILE A 827 -16.49 22.02 32.14
N ALA A 828 -16.62 23.22 31.56
CA ALA A 828 -16.14 24.44 32.20
C ALA A 828 -16.90 24.68 33.52
N GLU A 829 -18.23 24.43 33.53
CA GLU A 829 -19.00 24.49 34.77
C GLU A 829 -18.54 23.47 35.82
N LEU A 830 -18.23 22.24 35.41
CA LEU A 830 -17.73 21.20 36.33
C LEU A 830 -16.37 21.57 36.94
N ILE A 831 -15.51 22.25 36.16
CA ILE A 831 -14.22 22.78 36.62
C ILE A 831 -14.44 23.90 37.63
N GLU A 832 -15.31 24.87 37.33
CA GLU A 832 -15.65 25.98 38.24
C GLU A 832 -16.26 25.46 39.55
N LYS A 833 -17.10 24.42 39.48
CA LYS A 833 -17.67 23.71 40.63
C LYS A 833 -16.67 22.78 41.34
N LYS A 834 -15.46 22.60 40.80
CA LYS A 834 -14.36 21.76 41.32
C LYS A 834 -14.70 20.27 41.46
N VAL A 835 -15.64 19.77 40.68
CA VAL A 835 -16.11 18.37 40.73
C VAL A 835 -15.62 17.52 39.55
N TRP A 836 -15.06 18.15 38.51
CA TRP A 836 -14.54 17.44 37.34
C TRP A 836 -13.40 16.49 37.72
N LEU A 837 -13.29 15.32 37.07
CA LEU A 837 -12.24 14.31 37.32
C LEU A 837 -12.07 13.91 38.81
N GLY A 838 -13.10 14.10 39.63
CA GLY A 838 -13.16 13.64 41.01
C GLY A 838 -13.36 12.12 41.11
N ARG A 839 -13.21 11.58 42.33
CA ARG A 839 -13.66 10.22 42.61
C ARG A 839 -15.19 10.14 42.50
N VAL A 840 -15.68 8.97 42.10
CA VAL A 840 -17.10 8.66 41.92
C VAL A 840 -17.53 7.55 42.86
#